data_AF-A0A7U6BB81-F1
#
_entry.id   AF-A0A7U6BB81-F1
#
_cell.length_a   1.000
_cell.length_b   1.000
_cell.length_c   1.000
_cell.angle_alpha   90.00
_cell.angle_beta   90.00
_cell.angle_gamma   90.00
#
_symmetry.space_group_name_H-M   'P 1'
#
loop_
_entity.id
_entity.type
_entity.pdbx_description
1 polymer ?
#
loop_
_entity_poly.entity_id
_entity_poly.type
_entity_poly.pdbx_seq_one_letter_code
_entity_poly.pdbx_strand_id
1 'polypeptide(L)'
;MITSLLTRHFGFDRLRPGQEAVISRLLAGKSAAAIFPTGAGKSLCYQLPALALPHLTLVISPLLALMHDQLAFLRSKGIAAATLDSSQTAEESRRVMQQASDGQLKILMISVERLKNERFRRFIAHIPLSLLVVDEAHCISEWGHNFRPDYLKLPDHRRELAIPQVLLLTATATPAVMADMQAKFAIDRDDLVVTGFYRPNLDLAVLPLAGSARDTWLREELHRDPAAPTIVYVTLQHSAEQCAAQLQASGIRACAYHAGLDPALRSQIQHDFMAGRLDCIVATIAFGMGIDKADIRRVIHYDLPKSIENYSQEIGRAGRDGLPSRCTVLASRAQLPVLENFVYGDTPDRDAIAHLLDIVRQSGAEWEFSLLRLSNETNIRQLPLKTLLVYLEMAGVIAPAYSYFAEYRFRFVLEKQAILARFNSERRQFLEQVFACAPQARTWSTMDFEALWQGYQGERQRAATALDYLQQQGWIELESKQMTEVYRVLSQQIDTATLAEELHGLFEKKEQSELARLQALLAFFTSTTCLSHELARYFADDAAPERCGHCSVCRGEIAVLPPLASPGLPNEHGLRAWCDPLIALCHQRHPRILTRFLCGIATPLTTRLKARDLAGFGQLADHPFAEVLAVVSALYPAES
;
A
#
# COMPACT_ATOMS: atom_id res chain seq x y z
N MET A 1 6.36 -37.71 2.93
CA MET A 1 6.87 -36.65 2.02
C MET A 1 7.11 -35.34 2.76
N ILE A 2 6.07 -34.76 3.40
CA ILE A 2 6.14 -33.46 4.11
C ILE A 2 7.31 -33.38 5.10
N THR A 3 7.41 -34.31 6.06
CA THR A 3 8.47 -34.32 7.09
C THR A 3 9.87 -34.39 6.49
N SER A 4 10.06 -35.19 5.43
CA SER A 4 11.35 -35.32 4.74
C SER A 4 11.77 -34.00 4.08
N LEU A 5 10.86 -33.31 3.38
CA LEU A 5 11.14 -32.00 2.78
C LEU A 5 11.42 -30.93 3.83
N LEU A 6 10.65 -30.94 4.92
CA LEU A 6 10.78 -30.02 6.04
C LEU A 6 12.17 -30.10 6.68
N THR A 7 12.61 -31.30 7.06
CA THR A 7 13.91 -31.50 7.68
C THR A 7 15.05 -31.25 6.68
N ARG A 8 14.94 -31.75 5.45
CA ARG A 8 16.00 -31.65 4.43
C ARG A 8 16.30 -30.21 4.01
N HIS A 9 15.27 -29.41 3.76
CA HIS A 9 15.45 -28.07 3.20
C HIS A 9 15.41 -26.96 4.25
N PHE A 10 14.53 -27.06 5.24
CA PHE A 10 14.33 -25.98 6.20
C PHE A 10 15.07 -26.21 7.52
N GLY A 11 15.35 -27.47 7.87
CA GLY A 11 15.99 -27.84 9.13
C GLY A 11 15.04 -27.72 10.32
N PHE A 12 13.73 -27.82 10.10
CA PHE A 12 12.72 -27.82 11.16
C PHE A 12 12.30 -29.25 11.49
N ASP A 13 12.13 -29.52 12.79
CA ASP A 13 11.71 -30.84 13.28
C ASP A 13 10.19 -31.05 13.19
N ARG A 14 9.42 -29.96 13.25
CA ARG A 14 7.95 -29.99 13.28
C ARG A 14 7.34 -28.77 12.63
N LEU A 15 6.15 -28.97 12.05
CA LEU A 15 5.29 -27.89 11.60
C LEU A 15 4.63 -27.20 12.81
N ARG A 16 4.33 -25.92 12.65
CA ARG A 16 3.54 -25.15 13.61
C ARG A 16 2.04 -25.44 13.45
N PRO A 17 1.21 -25.15 14.46
CA PRO A 17 -0.23 -25.34 14.37
C PRO A 17 -0.82 -24.73 13.09
N GLY A 18 -1.75 -25.45 12.46
CA GLY A 18 -2.41 -25.04 11.21
C GLY A 18 -1.61 -25.29 9.92
N GLN A 19 -0.27 -25.24 9.95
CA GLN A 19 0.55 -25.38 8.72
C GLN A 19 0.34 -26.73 8.02
N GLU A 20 0.29 -27.83 8.78
CA GLU A 20 0.11 -29.17 8.22
C GLU A 20 -1.22 -29.33 7.49
N ALA A 21 -2.31 -28.77 8.03
CA ALA A 21 -3.62 -28.81 7.41
C ALA A 21 -3.62 -28.08 6.06
N VAL A 22 -3.02 -26.89 5.99
CA VAL A 22 -2.89 -26.12 4.73
C VAL A 22 -2.04 -26.88 3.72
N ILE A 23 -0.85 -27.33 4.12
CA ILE A 23 0.08 -28.03 3.24
C ILE A 23 -0.56 -29.31 2.68
N SER A 24 -1.24 -30.09 3.53
CA SER A 24 -1.87 -31.35 3.10
C SER A 24 -2.98 -31.12 2.08
N ARG A 25 -3.77 -30.05 2.21
CA ARG A 25 -4.81 -29.67 1.23
C ARG A 25 -4.19 -29.33 -0.13
N LEU A 26 -3.13 -28.52 -0.14
CA LEU A 26 -2.43 -28.14 -1.36
C LEU A 26 -1.76 -29.34 -2.05
N LEU A 27 -1.22 -30.28 -1.29
CA LEU A 27 -0.64 -31.52 -1.84
C LEU A 27 -1.71 -32.50 -2.34
N ALA A 28 -2.94 -32.39 -1.86
CA ALA A 28 -4.10 -33.11 -2.36
C ALA A 28 -4.73 -32.46 -3.61
N GLY A 29 -4.15 -31.37 -4.14
CA GLY A 29 -4.66 -30.68 -5.32
C GLY A 29 -5.78 -29.68 -5.04
N LYS A 30 -6.04 -29.36 -3.77
CA LYS A 30 -7.10 -28.42 -3.36
C LYS A 30 -6.56 -27.00 -3.21
N SER A 31 -7.42 -26.02 -3.44
CA SER A 31 -7.16 -24.63 -3.04
C SER A 31 -7.40 -24.46 -1.54
N ALA A 32 -6.71 -23.51 -0.89
CA ALA A 32 -6.83 -23.30 0.55
C ALA A 32 -6.69 -21.82 0.92
N ALA A 33 -7.21 -21.47 2.10
CA ALA A 33 -7.00 -20.15 2.70
C ALA A 33 -6.44 -20.31 4.12
N ALA A 34 -5.40 -19.55 4.46
CA ALA A 34 -4.74 -19.61 5.76
C ALA A 34 -4.70 -18.22 6.42
N ILE A 35 -5.40 -18.10 7.55
CA ILE A 35 -5.45 -16.88 8.36
C ILE A 35 -4.65 -17.16 9.61
N PHE A 36 -3.35 -16.85 9.56
CA PHE A 36 -2.44 -17.07 10.68
C PHE A 36 -1.88 -15.74 11.16
N PRO A 37 -1.76 -15.48 12.47
CA PRO A 37 -1.23 -14.23 12.97
C PRO A 37 0.22 -13.98 12.52
N THR A 38 0.70 -12.76 12.71
CA THR A 38 2.09 -12.39 12.40
C THR A 38 3.06 -13.27 13.21
N GLY A 39 4.15 -13.67 12.56
CA GLY A 39 5.15 -14.56 13.17
C GLY A 39 4.77 -16.05 13.18
N ALA A 40 3.56 -16.47 12.79
CA ALA A 40 3.14 -17.87 12.79
C ALA A 40 3.78 -18.76 11.69
N GLY A 41 4.57 -18.18 10.77
CA GLY A 41 5.26 -18.92 9.71
C GLY A 41 4.39 -19.19 8.48
N LYS A 42 3.55 -18.22 8.06
CA LYS A 42 2.69 -18.32 6.87
C LYS A 42 3.44 -18.72 5.59
N SER A 43 4.65 -18.19 5.39
CA SER A 43 5.40 -18.43 4.16
C SER A 43 5.73 -19.91 3.94
N LEU A 44 5.92 -20.69 5.01
CA LEU A 44 6.20 -22.12 4.90
C LEU A 44 5.03 -22.88 4.25
N CYS A 45 3.80 -22.39 4.38
CA CYS A 45 2.60 -23.00 3.80
C CYS A 45 2.62 -23.03 2.27
N TYR A 46 3.36 -22.14 1.61
CA TYR A 46 3.56 -22.23 0.15
C TYR A 46 4.96 -22.72 -0.21
N GLN A 47 5.98 -22.39 0.59
CA GLN A 47 7.36 -22.73 0.27
C GLN A 47 7.58 -24.24 0.25
N LEU A 48 6.97 -25.00 1.18
CA LEU A 48 7.10 -26.45 1.19
C LEU A 48 6.31 -27.11 0.05
N PRO A 49 5.02 -26.80 -0.19
CA PRO A 49 4.30 -27.32 -1.36
C PRO A 49 4.96 -26.98 -2.69
N ALA A 50 5.56 -25.79 -2.84
CA ALA A 50 6.27 -25.41 -4.05
C ALA A 50 7.38 -26.40 -4.42
N LEU A 51 8.04 -27.04 -3.43
CA LEU A 51 9.07 -28.06 -3.66
C LEU A 51 8.50 -29.42 -4.07
N ALA A 52 7.28 -29.73 -3.63
CA ALA A 52 6.63 -31.01 -3.89
C ALA A 52 5.82 -31.02 -5.20
N LEU A 53 5.29 -29.86 -5.60
CA LEU A 53 4.51 -29.70 -6.82
C LEU A 53 5.43 -29.69 -8.05
N PRO A 54 4.98 -30.19 -9.21
CA PRO A 54 5.84 -30.39 -10.38
C PRO A 54 6.34 -29.07 -11.00
N HIS A 55 5.49 -28.04 -11.06
CA HIS A 55 5.76 -26.82 -11.83
C HIS A 55 6.00 -25.59 -10.95
N LEU A 56 5.96 -24.41 -11.55
CA LEU A 56 6.28 -23.14 -10.91
C LEU A 56 5.14 -22.72 -9.95
N THR A 57 5.52 -22.19 -8.78
CA THR A 57 4.61 -21.49 -7.88
C THR A 57 4.74 -19.98 -8.10
N LEU A 58 3.64 -19.33 -8.46
CA LEU A 58 3.57 -17.88 -8.64
C LEU A 58 3.07 -17.22 -7.36
N VAL A 59 3.86 -16.35 -6.75
CA VAL A 59 3.52 -15.65 -5.50
C VAL A 59 3.28 -14.18 -5.78
N ILE A 60 2.06 -13.71 -5.51
CA ILE A 60 1.69 -12.30 -5.56
C ILE A 60 1.81 -11.73 -4.16
N SER A 61 2.68 -10.73 -3.97
CA SER A 61 2.86 -10.05 -2.69
C SER A 61 2.90 -8.52 -2.89
N PRO A 62 2.30 -7.72 -1.99
CA PRO A 62 2.19 -6.27 -2.19
C PRO A 62 3.48 -5.50 -1.93
N LEU A 63 4.54 -6.15 -1.43
CA LEU A 63 5.69 -5.47 -0.81
C LEU A 63 7.02 -6.00 -1.36
N LEU A 64 7.71 -5.16 -2.13
CA LEU A 64 9.02 -5.49 -2.71
C LEU A 64 10.05 -5.87 -1.62
N ALA A 65 10.14 -5.09 -0.53
CA ALA A 65 11.08 -5.36 0.56
C ALA A 65 10.87 -6.76 1.18
N LEU A 66 9.62 -7.14 1.43
CA LEU A 66 9.29 -8.46 1.96
C LEU A 66 9.66 -9.58 0.97
N MET A 67 9.48 -9.36 -0.33
CA MET A 67 9.90 -10.34 -1.34
C MET A 67 11.42 -10.54 -1.31
N HIS A 68 12.23 -9.48 -1.19
CA HIS A 68 13.69 -9.61 -1.10
C HIS A 68 14.14 -10.40 0.15
N ASP A 69 13.54 -10.14 1.31
CA ASP A 69 13.84 -10.87 2.54
C ASP A 69 13.48 -12.35 2.41
N GLN A 70 12.30 -12.66 1.84
CA GLN A 70 11.89 -14.04 1.59
C GLN A 70 12.80 -14.75 0.57
N LEU A 71 13.26 -14.06 -0.47
CA LEU A 71 14.21 -14.60 -1.44
C LEU A 71 15.58 -14.87 -0.83
N ALA A 72 16.08 -13.99 0.04
CA ALA A 72 17.34 -14.22 0.76
C ALA A 72 17.23 -15.49 1.62
N PHE A 73 16.11 -15.66 2.34
CA PHE A 73 15.83 -16.88 3.09
C PHE A 73 15.76 -18.13 2.19
N LEU A 74 15.00 -18.10 1.09
CA LEU A 74 14.89 -19.24 0.16
C LEU A 74 16.25 -19.63 -0.44
N ARG A 75 17.07 -18.65 -0.83
CA ARG A 75 18.44 -18.86 -1.32
C ARG A 75 19.32 -19.50 -0.26
N SER A 76 19.22 -19.07 1.00
CA SER A 76 19.96 -19.68 2.12
C SER A 76 19.62 -21.16 2.34
N LYS A 77 18.44 -21.60 1.86
CA LYS A 77 17.98 -23.01 1.90
C LYS A 77 18.21 -23.77 0.58
N GLY A 78 18.92 -23.16 -0.38
CA GLY A 78 19.20 -23.75 -1.69
C GLY A 78 17.96 -23.89 -2.58
N ILE A 79 16.89 -23.12 -2.31
CA ILE A 79 15.64 -23.17 -3.07
C ILE A 79 15.72 -22.17 -4.22
N ALA A 80 15.51 -22.63 -5.45
CA ALA A 80 15.53 -21.81 -6.65
C ALA A 80 14.29 -20.90 -6.70
N ALA A 81 14.48 -19.65 -6.29
CA ALA A 81 13.45 -18.62 -6.27
C ALA A 81 13.97 -17.29 -6.80
N ALA A 82 13.09 -16.53 -7.46
CA ALA A 82 13.40 -15.22 -8.01
C ALA A 82 12.22 -14.24 -7.88
N THR A 83 12.51 -12.95 -8.09
CA THR A 83 11.51 -11.87 -8.24
C THR A 83 11.63 -11.23 -9.61
N LEU A 84 10.55 -10.63 -10.10
CA LEU A 84 10.56 -9.67 -11.21
C LEU A 84 9.95 -8.36 -10.73
N ASP A 85 10.80 -7.35 -10.51
CA ASP A 85 10.40 -6.03 -10.03
C ASP A 85 11.18 -4.91 -10.72
N SER A 86 10.79 -3.67 -10.44
CA SER A 86 11.35 -2.48 -11.09
C SER A 86 12.76 -2.11 -10.65
N SER A 87 13.33 -2.77 -9.63
CA SER A 87 14.71 -2.51 -9.18
C SER A 87 15.74 -3.25 -10.04
N GLN A 88 15.31 -4.25 -10.80
CA GLN A 88 16.18 -5.11 -11.60
C GLN A 88 16.54 -4.47 -12.94
N THR A 89 17.77 -4.73 -13.39
CA THR A 89 18.20 -4.44 -14.75
C THR A 89 17.45 -5.32 -15.76
N ALA A 90 17.43 -4.90 -17.03
CA ALA A 90 16.84 -5.68 -18.10
C ALA A 90 17.52 -7.06 -18.29
N GLU A 91 18.83 -7.15 -18.01
CA GLU A 91 19.57 -8.41 -18.09
C GLU A 91 19.18 -9.37 -16.97
N GLU A 92 19.10 -8.89 -15.72
CA GLU A 92 18.61 -9.68 -14.59
C GLU A 92 17.18 -10.16 -14.83
N SER A 93 16.30 -9.26 -15.28
CA SER A 93 14.92 -9.60 -15.66
C SER A 93 14.88 -10.68 -16.75
N ARG A 94 15.70 -10.56 -17.81
CA ARG A 94 15.81 -11.56 -18.87
C ARG A 94 16.31 -12.90 -18.34
N ARG A 95 17.32 -12.89 -17.46
CA ARG A 95 17.84 -14.10 -16.83
C ARG A 95 16.78 -14.81 -16.00
N VAL A 96 16.03 -14.07 -15.18
CA VAL A 96 14.93 -14.64 -14.38
C VAL A 96 13.83 -15.21 -15.28
N MET A 97 13.45 -14.49 -16.34
CA MET A 97 12.48 -15.01 -17.32
C MET A 97 12.98 -16.28 -18.00
N GLN A 98 14.26 -16.35 -18.39
CA GLN A 98 14.84 -17.56 -18.98
C GLN A 98 14.82 -18.73 -17.98
N GLN A 99 15.23 -18.50 -16.73
CA GLN A 99 15.20 -19.53 -15.68
C GLN A 99 13.79 -20.05 -15.41
N ALA A 100 12.78 -19.18 -15.48
CA ALA A 100 11.38 -19.57 -15.34
C ALA A 100 10.92 -20.45 -16.52
N SER A 101 11.23 -20.05 -17.75
CA SER A 101 10.92 -20.83 -18.96
C SER A 101 11.61 -22.18 -18.99
N ASP A 102 12.87 -22.25 -18.53
CA ASP A 102 13.66 -23.48 -18.48
C ASP A 102 13.26 -24.42 -17.33
N GLY A 103 12.25 -24.05 -16.53
CA GLY A 103 11.78 -24.84 -15.38
C GLY A 103 12.79 -24.92 -14.22
N GLN A 104 13.77 -24.01 -14.17
CA GLN A 104 14.79 -23.98 -13.13
C GLN A 104 14.28 -23.37 -11.82
N LEU A 105 13.22 -22.56 -11.87
CA LEU A 105 12.64 -21.91 -10.70
C LEU A 105 11.47 -22.74 -10.13
N LYS A 106 11.43 -22.82 -8.79
CA LYS A 106 10.28 -23.38 -8.05
C LYS A 106 9.32 -22.30 -7.59
N ILE A 107 9.82 -21.09 -7.32
CA ILE A 107 9.04 -19.95 -6.85
C ILE A 107 9.39 -18.70 -7.64
N LEU A 108 8.38 -18.02 -8.19
CA LEU A 108 8.50 -16.70 -8.78
C LEU A 108 7.62 -15.72 -8.00
N MET A 109 8.23 -14.72 -7.37
CA MET A 109 7.52 -13.68 -6.62
C MET A 109 7.36 -12.44 -7.49
N ILE A 110 6.15 -11.87 -7.53
CA ILE A 110 5.88 -10.63 -8.27
C ILE A 110 4.90 -9.75 -7.50
N SER A 111 4.89 -8.45 -7.83
CA SER A 111 3.82 -7.57 -7.39
C SER A 111 2.57 -7.73 -8.27
N VAL A 112 1.42 -7.24 -7.79
CA VAL A 112 0.18 -7.25 -8.58
C VAL A 112 0.28 -6.31 -9.79
N GLU A 113 1.02 -5.22 -9.67
CA GLU A 113 1.29 -4.26 -10.76
C GLU A 113 2.12 -4.91 -11.87
N ARG A 114 3.03 -5.84 -11.53
CA ARG A 114 3.77 -6.62 -12.53
C ARG A 114 2.85 -7.60 -13.27
N LEU A 115 1.90 -8.21 -12.57
CA LEU A 115 0.91 -9.10 -13.20
C LEU A 115 -0.03 -8.35 -14.15
N LYS A 116 -0.33 -7.07 -13.90
CA LYS A 116 -1.12 -6.22 -14.82
C LYS A 116 -0.48 -6.11 -16.21
N ASN A 117 0.85 -6.16 -16.28
CA ASN A 117 1.59 -6.01 -17.53
C ASN A 117 1.26 -7.11 -18.54
N GLU A 118 0.69 -6.73 -19.69
CA GLU A 118 0.23 -7.69 -20.71
C GLU A 118 1.38 -8.55 -21.26
N ARG A 119 2.56 -7.96 -21.49
CA ARG A 119 3.74 -8.72 -21.97
C ARG A 119 4.14 -9.79 -20.96
N PHE A 120 4.10 -9.49 -19.67
CA PHE A 120 4.36 -10.47 -18.63
C PHE A 120 3.28 -11.56 -18.59
N ARG A 121 1.98 -11.21 -18.69
CA ARG A 121 0.90 -12.21 -18.76
C ARG A 121 1.04 -13.14 -19.96
N ARG A 122 1.35 -12.61 -21.14
CA ARG A 122 1.64 -13.41 -22.34
C ARG A 122 2.83 -14.33 -22.11
N PHE A 123 3.90 -13.85 -21.48
CA PHE A 123 5.06 -14.69 -21.16
C PHE A 123 4.71 -15.82 -20.19
N ILE A 124 4.13 -15.51 -19.04
CA ILE A 124 3.88 -16.48 -17.97
C ILE A 124 2.79 -17.50 -18.36
N ALA A 125 1.88 -17.15 -19.28
CA ALA A 125 0.87 -18.07 -19.83
C ALA A 125 1.46 -19.28 -20.55
N HIS A 126 2.71 -19.22 -21.02
CA HIS A 126 3.40 -20.35 -21.67
C HIS A 126 4.16 -21.25 -20.69
N ILE A 127 4.21 -20.86 -19.40
CA ILE A 127 4.93 -21.61 -18.37
C ILE A 127 3.91 -22.43 -17.57
N PRO A 128 4.13 -23.74 -17.36
CA PRO A 128 3.23 -24.51 -16.53
C PRO A 128 3.28 -24.02 -15.08
N LEU A 129 2.11 -23.75 -14.49
CA LEU A 129 1.96 -23.25 -13.13
C LEU A 129 1.26 -24.29 -12.26
N SER A 130 1.80 -24.55 -11.06
CA SER A 130 1.18 -25.49 -10.11
C SER A 130 0.36 -24.81 -9.03
N LEU A 131 0.69 -23.57 -8.65
CA LEU A 131 0.06 -22.90 -7.52
C LEU A 131 0.15 -21.38 -7.69
N LEU A 132 -0.98 -20.70 -7.50
CA LEU A 132 -1.03 -19.26 -7.26
C LEU A 132 -1.05 -19.02 -5.76
N VAL A 133 -0.15 -18.21 -5.24
CA VAL A 133 -0.17 -17.76 -3.84
C VAL A 133 -0.51 -16.29 -3.84
N VAL A 134 -1.53 -15.91 -3.08
CA VAL A 134 -1.87 -14.51 -2.84
C VAL A 134 -1.52 -14.20 -1.39
N ASP A 135 -0.42 -13.48 -1.21
CA ASP A 135 0.00 -12.95 0.08
C ASP A 135 -0.77 -11.66 0.40
N GLU A 136 -1.02 -11.41 1.69
CA GLU A 136 -1.96 -10.38 2.16
C GLU A 136 -3.31 -10.39 1.43
N ALA A 137 -3.90 -11.59 1.31
CA ALA A 137 -5.13 -11.82 0.57
C ALA A 137 -6.34 -10.95 1.02
N HIS A 138 -6.32 -10.38 2.23
CA HIS A 138 -7.34 -9.41 2.66
C HIS A 138 -7.43 -8.20 1.71
N CYS A 139 -6.37 -7.89 0.94
CA CYS A 139 -6.36 -6.81 -0.06
C CYS A 139 -7.41 -7.01 -1.17
N ILE A 140 -7.85 -8.26 -1.40
CA ILE A 140 -8.88 -8.64 -2.40
C ILE A 140 -10.27 -8.17 -1.95
N SER A 141 -10.49 -8.06 -0.63
CA SER A 141 -11.79 -7.72 -0.10
C SER A 141 -11.93 -6.21 0.02
N GLU A 142 -13.03 -5.67 -0.52
CA GLU A 142 -13.43 -4.27 -0.30
C GLU A 142 -13.75 -4.03 1.19
N TRP A 143 -14.12 -5.11 1.89
CA TRP A 143 -14.29 -5.15 3.34
C TRP A 143 -12.97 -5.33 4.12
N GLY A 144 -11.81 -5.29 3.43
CA GLY A 144 -10.48 -5.32 4.05
C GLY A 144 -9.94 -3.93 4.40
N HIS A 145 -9.04 -3.88 5.38
CA HIS A 145 -8.40 -2.66 5.94
C HIS A 145 -7.26 -2.08 5.07
N ASN A 146 -6.95 -2.71 3.94
CA ASN A 146 -5.92 -2.27 3.00
C ASN A 146 -6.27 -2.71 1.57
N PHE A 147 -7.53 -2.47 1.17
CA PHE A 147 -8.03 -2.85 -0.15
C PHE A 147 -7.12 -2.33 -1.27
N ARG A 148 -6.70 -3.23 -2.16
CA ARG A 148 -5.92 -2.90 -3.37
C ARG A 148 -6.72 -3.28 -4.60
N PRO A 149 -7.17 -2.31 -5.41
CA PRO A 149 -8.06 -2.57 -6.54
C PRO A 149 -7.55 -3.66 -7.49
N ASP A 150 -6.26 -3.65 -7.84
CA ASP A 150 -5.70 -4.65 -8.76
C ASP A 150 -5.80 -6.11 -8.25
N TYR A 151 -5.97 -6.33 -6.93
CA TYR A 151 -6.20 -7.67 -6.38
C TYR A 151 -7.57 -8.25 -6.78
N LEU A 152 -8.55 -7.42 -7.13
CA LEU A 152 -9.86 -7.88 -7.60
C LEU A 152 -9.80 -8.68 -8.90
N LYS A 153 -8.73 -8.50 -9.70
CA LYS A 153 -8.53 -9.18 -10.98
C LYS A 153 -7.82 -10.53 -10.84
N LEU A 154 -7.29 -10.86 -9.65
CA LEU A 154 -6.55 -12.11 -9.43
C LEU A 154 -7.38 -13.38 -9.68
N PRO A 155 -8.68 -13.46 -9.33
CA PRO A 155 -9.53 -14.59 -9.73
C PRO A 155 -9.60 -14.79 -11.24
N ASP A 156 -9.66 -13.71 -12.01
CA ASP A 156 -9.70 -13.76 -13.49
C ASP A 156 -8.37 -14.22 -14.05
N HIS A 157 -7.27 -13.62 -13.59
CA HIS A 157 -5.92 -14.01 -14.01
C HIS A 157 -5.60 -15.47 -13.66
N ARG A 158 -6.07 -15.98 -12.52
CA ARG A 158 -5.95 -17.41 -12.19
C ARG A 158 -6.60 -18.29 -13.27
N ARG A 159 -7.81 -17.92 -13.71
CA ARG A 159 -8.57 -18.65 -14.74
C ARG A 159 -7.91 -18.54 -16.11
N GLU A 160 -7.52 -17.32 -16.51
CA GLU A 160 -6.81 -17.04 -17.77
C GLU A 160 -5.49 -17.82 -17.89
N LEU A 161 -4.73 -17.92 -16.79
CA LEU A 161 -3.46 -18.64 -16.73
C LEU A 161 -3.61 -20.14 -16.44
N ALA A 162 -4.84 -20.66 -16.37
CA ALA A 162 -5.16 -22.05 -16.09
C ALA A 162 -4.46 -22.62 -14.84
N ILE A 163 -4.34 -21.81 -13.77
CA ILE A 163 -3.64 -22.23 -12.55
C ILE A 163 -4.58 -23.12 -11.73
N PRO A 164 -4.21 -24.40 -11.46
CA PRO A 164 -5.15 -25.38 -10.92
C PRO A 164 -5.61 -25.03 -9.50
N GLN A 165 -4.69 -24.58 -8.65
CA GLN A 165 -4.95 -24.31 -7.24
C GLN A 165 -4.43 -22.94 -6.80
N VAL A 166 -5.07 -22.40 -5.77
CA VAL A 166 -4.71 -21.14 -5.14
C VAL A 166 -4.53 -21.31 -3.63
N LEU A 167 -3.56 -20.60 -3.07
CA LEU A 167 -3.39 -20.41 -1.64
C LEU A 167 -3.57 -18.93 -1.29
N LEU A 168 -4.56 -18.61 -0.45
CA LEU A 168 -4.74 -17.29 0.11
C LEU A 168 -4.07 -17.22 1.49
N LEU A 169 -3.18 -16.25 1.70
CA LEU A 169 -2.48 -16.06 2.97
C LEU A 169 -2.78 -14.67 3.52
N THR A 170 -3.16 -14.58 4.78
CA THR A 170 -3.20 -13.27 5.46
C THR A 170 -3.03 -13.38 6.97
N ALA A 171 -2.59 -12.28 7.57
CA ALA A 171 -2.47 -12.16 9.02
C ALA A 171 -3.79 -11.83 9.72
N THR A 172 -4.61 -11.01 9.08
CA THR A 172 -5.77 -10.35 9.68
C THR A 172 -6.91 -10.38 8.69
N ALA A 173 -8.00 -11.06 9.05
CA ALA A 173 -9.24 -11.10 8.28
C ALA A 173 -10.42 -11.30 9.22
N THR A 174 -11.45 -10.49 9.07
CA THR A 174 -12.73 -10.70 9.77
C THR A 174 -13.54 -11.80 9.08
N PRO A 175 -14.57 -12.38 9.71
CA PRO A 175 -15.43 -13.38 9.08
C PRO A 175 -16.00 -12.96 7.72
N ALA A 176 -16.38 -11.70 7.57
CA ALA A 176 -16.86 -11.15 6.30
C ALA A 176 -15.77 -11.16 5.21
N VAL A 177 -14.55 -10.77 5.56
CA VAL A 177 -13.38 -10.80 4.66
C VAL A 177 -13.02 -12.24 4.28
N MET A 178 -13.06 -13.18 5.24
CA MET A 178 -12.81 -14.60 4.98
C MET A 178 -13.82 -15.16 3.97
N ALA A 179 -15.11 -14.91 4.17
CA ALA A 179 -16.16 -15.38 3.28
C ALA A 179 -16.04 -14.79 1.86
N ASP A 180 -15.74 -13.49 1.76
CA ASP A 180 -15.55 -12.82 0.46
C ASP A 180 -14.34 -13.37 -0.31
N MET A 181 -13.20 -13.56 0.36
CA MET A 181 -12.01 -14.19 -0.23
C MET A 181 -12.30 -15.62 -0.72
N GLN A 182 -13.01 -16.42 0.08
CA GLN A 182 -13.40 -17.78 -0.28
C GLN A 182 -14.32 -17.81 -1.50
N ALA A 183 -15.34 -16.94 -1.52
CA ALA A 183 -16.29 -16.85 -2.62
C ALA A 183 -15.58 -16.48 -3.94
N LYS A 184 -14.71 -15.46 -3.93
CA LYS A 184 -13.98 -14.99 -5.12
C LYS A 184 -13.06 -16.04 -5.73
N PHE A 185 -12.48 -16.93 -4.91
CA PHE A 185 -11.56 -17.97 -5.37
C PHE A 185 -12.17 -19.38 -5.41
N ALA A 186 -13.47 -19.51 -5.11
CA ALA A 186 -14.17 -20.79 -4.97
C ALA A 186 -13.42 -21.78 -4.04
N ILE A 187 -13.06 -21.30 -2.84
CA ILE A 187 -12.43 -22.11 -1.80
C ILE A 187 -13.52 -22.61 -0.84
N ASP A 188 -13.60 -23.92 -0.65
CA ASP A 188 -14.58 -24.53 0.25
C ASP A 188 -14.39 -24.07 1.70
N ARG A 189 -15.48 -24.08 2.47
CA ARG A 189 -15.45 -23.70 3.90
C ARG A 189 -14.46 -24.54 4.70
N ASP A 190 -14.41 -25.83 4.41
CA ASP A 190 -13.51 -26.77 5.09
C ASP A 190 -12.05 -26.57 4.71
N ASP A 191 -11.75 -25.85 3.61
CA ASP A 191 -10.40 -25.57 3.15
C ASP A 191 -9.82 -24.24 3.68
N LEU A 192 -10.57 -23.55 4.55
CA LEU A 192 -10.09 -22.46 5.41
C LEU A 192 -9.35 -23.03 6.64
N VAL A 193 -8.20 -22.48 6.98
CA VAL A 193 -7.52 -22.73 8.26
C VAL A 193 -7.31 -21.40 8.98
N VAL A 194 -7.91 -21.27 10.16
CA VAL A 194 -7.68 -20.16 11.07
C VAL A 194 -6.92 -20.69 12.28
N THR A 195 -5.85 -20.00 12.68
CA THR A 195 -5.16 -20.29 13.94
C THR A 195 -5.42 -19.17 14.93
N GLY A 196 -5.37 -19.49 16.22
CA GLY A 196 -5.64 -18.52 17.29
C GLY A 196 -4.82 -17.23 17.18
N PHE A 197 -5.50 -16.13 17.43
CA PHE A 197 -4.98 -14.76 17.47
C PHE A 197 -4.47 -14.37 18.85
N TYR A 198 -4.93 -15.04 19.91
CA TYR A 198 -4.53 -14.74 21.28
C TYR A 198 -3.03 -14.93 21.50
N ARG A 199 -2.37 -13.88 22.00
CA ARG A 199 -0.95 -13.90 22.36
C ARG A 199 -0.78 -13.61 23.86
N PRO A 200 -0.48 -14.61 24.70
CA PRO A 200 -0.42 -14.44 26.15
C PRO A 200 0.73 -13.54 26.60
N ASN A 201 1.74 -13.33 25.75
CA ASN A 201 2.91 -12.51 26.04
C ASN A 201 2.73 -11.02 25.72
N LEU A 202 1.60 -10.59 25.14
CA LEU A 202 1.33 -9.17 24.90
C LEU A 202 0.44 -8.57 25.98
N ASP A 203 0.97 -7.60 26.72
CA ASP A 203 0.18 -6.73 27.60
C ASP A 203 -0.46 -5.61 26.76
N LEU A 204 -1.79 -5.55 26.72
CA LEU A 204 -2.53 -4.52 25.99
C LEU A 204 -3.01 -3.44 26.96
N ALA A 205 -2.60 -2.19 26.73
CA ALA A 205 -2.98 -1.06 27.55
C ALA A 205 -3.54 0.10 26.71
N VAL A 206 -4.62 0.71 27.19
CA VAL A 206 -5.19 1.94 26.62
C VAL A 206 -5.08 3.04 27.67
N LEU A 207 -4.38 4.12 27.33
CA LEU A 207 -4.18 5.27 28.21
C LEU A 207 -4.90 6.50 27.64
N PRO A 208 -5.91 7.05 28.34
CA PRO A 208 -6.68 8.20 27.88
C PRO A 208 -5.91 9.51 28.11
N LEU A 209 -5.02 9.86 27.18
CA LEU A 209 -4.17 11.05 27.27
C LEU A 209 -4.43 12.03 26.12
N ALA A 210 -4.50 13.33 26.42
CA ALA A 210 -4.71 14.40 25.46
C ALA A 210 -3.56 15.42 25.45
N GLY A 211 -3.39 16.12 24.32
CA GLY A 211 -2.44 17.22 24.18
C GLY A 211 -1.00 16.83 24.56
N SER A 212 -0.33 17.71 25.29
CA SER A 212 1.07 17.59 25.74
C SER A 212 1.29 16.53 26.81
N ALA A 213 0.23 16.00 27.44
CA ALA A 213 0.35 14.88 28.38
C ALA A 213 0.90 13.62 27.69
N ARG A 214 0.60 13.44 26.39
CA ARG A 214 1.13 12.34 25.58
C ARG A 214 2.65 12.43 25.41
N ASP A 215 3.18 13.62 25.11
CA ASP A 215 4.63 13.84 24.95
C ASP A 215 5.38 13.56 26.25
N THR A 216 4.82 14.03 27.36
CA THR A 216 5.39 13.84 28.70
C THR A 216 5.42 12.37 29.07
N TRP A 217 4.28 11.69 28.91
CA TRP A 217 4.19 10.25 29.19
C TRP A 217 5.13 9.43 28.31
N LEU A 218 5.21 9.73 26.99
CA LEU A 218 6.07 8.99 26.07
C LEU A 218 7.54 9.10 26.49
N ARG A 219 8.00 10.32 26.80
CA ARG A 219 9.38 10.51 27.29
C ARG A 219 9.63 9.71 28.56
N GLU A 220 8.76 9.84 29.56
CA GLU A 220 8.91 9.13 30.84
C GLU A 220 8.93 7.61 30.67
N GLU A 221 8.03 7.05 29.85
CA GLU A 221 7.97 5.62 29.60
C GLU A 221 9.22 5.10 28.89
N LEU A 222 9.77 5.86 27.93
CA LEU A 222 11.00 5.47 27.24
C LEU A 222 12.24 5.62 28.14
N HIS A 223 12.27 6.58 29.07
CA HIS A 223 13.38 6.76 30.01
C HIS A 223 13.51 5.63 31.04
N ARG A 224 12.41 4.96 31.38
CA ARG A 224 12.43 3.83 32.34
C ARG A 224 13.30 2.67 31.86
N ASP A 225 13.31 2.44 30.56
CA ASP A 225 14.17 1.46 29.90
C ASP A 225 14.49 1.94 28.48
N PRO A 226 15.53 2.78 28.29
CA PRO A 226 15.84 3.36 26.99
C PRO A 226 16.30 2.33 25.95
N ALA A 227 16.86 1.21 26.40
CA ALA A 227 17.45 0.19 25.54
C ALA A 227 16.42 -0.82 25.01
N ALA A 228 15.22 -0.90 25.62
CA ALA A 228 14.16 -1.76 25.13
C ALA A 228 13.73 -1.40 23.70
N PRO A 229 13.87 -2.31 22.72
CA PRO A 229 13.50 -2.04 21.33
C PRO A 229 12.03 -1.65 21.20
N THR A 230 11.79 -0.48 20.60
CA THR A 230 10.48 0.18 20.61
C THR A 230 10.07 0.67 19.23
N ILE A 231 8.79 0.50 18.92
CA ILE A 231 8.13 1.15 17.78
C ILE A 231 7.08 2.13 18.31
N VAL A 232 7.15 3.38 17.88
CA VAL A 232 6.14 4.42 18.16
C VAL A 232 5.40 4.73 16.87
N TYR A 233 4.10 4.42 16.82
CA TYR A 233 3.23 4.69 15.67
C TYR A 233 2.58 6.07 15.77
N VAL A 234 2.70 6.86 14.70
CA VAL A 234 2.07 8.17 14.51
C VAL A 234 1.34 8.22 13.16
N THR A 235 0.39 9.14 13.00
CA THR A 235 -0.41 9.21 11.77
C THR A 235 0.30 9.96 10.64
N LEU A 236 0.96 11.07 10.95
CA LEU A 236 1.51 12.01 9.95
C LEU A 236 3.03 11.96 9.89
N GLN A 237 3.60 12.20 8.70
CA GLN A 237 5.05 12.17 8.47
C GLN A 237 5.78 13.21 9.31
N HIS A 238 5.27 14.45 9.34
CA HIS A 238 5.87 15.52 10.15
C HIS A 238 5.83 15.19 11.65
N SER A 239 4.77 14.52 12.13
CA SER A 239 4.67 14.09 13.53
C SER A 239 5.74 13.04 13.86
N ALA A 240 6.11 12.19 12.90
CA ALA A 240 7.19 11.21 13.07
C ALA A 240 8.53 11.90 13.26
N GLU A 241 8.84 12.89 12.41
CA GLU A 241 10.06 13.69 12.48
C GLU A 241 10.13 14.49 13.79
N GLN A 242 9.04 15.20 14.15
CA GLN A 242 8.98 16.01 15.38
C GLN A 242 9.12 15.16 16.64
N CYS A 243 8.37 14.06 16.74
CA CYS A 243 8.44 13.16 17.88
C CYS A 243 9.83 12.52 18.00
N ALA A 244 10.42 12.03 16.89
CA ALA A 244 11.79 11.51 16.91
C ALA A 244 12.81 12.55 17.39
N ALA A 245 12.72 13.79 16.90
CA ALA A 245 13.62 14.87 17.31
C ALA A 245 13.50 15.19 18.82
N GLN A 246 12.28 15.21 19.37
CA GLN A 246 12.06 15.43 20.80
C GLN A 246 12.64 14.29 21.66
N LEU A 247 12.50 13.04 21.21
CA LEU A 247 13.09 11.88 21.90
C LEU A 247 14.62 11.91 21.85
N GLN A 248 15.20 12.26 20.69
CA GLN A 248 16.65 12.45 20.54
C GLN A 248 17.19 13.55 21.45
N ALA A 249 16.50 14.69 21.54
CA ALA A 249 16.85 15.78 22.44
C ALA A 249 16.81 15.36 23.92
N SER A 250 16.05 14.30 24.24
CA SER A 250 15.97 13.70 25.57
C SER A 250 16.95 12.53 25.77
N GLY A 251 17.88 12.29 24.84
CA GLY A 251 18.93 11.27 24.96
C GLY A 251 18.54 9.85 24.50
N ILE A 252 17.38 9.68 23.86
CA ILE A 252 16.94 8.37 23.33
C ILE A 252 17.46 8.19 21.91
N ARG A 253 18.01 7.02 21.57
CA ARG A 253 18.42 6.67 20.20
C ARG A 253 17.19 6.37 19.32
N ALA A 254 16.43 7.42 19.02
CA ALA A 254 15.23 7.39 18.20
C ALA A 254 15.50 7.85 16.76
N CYS A 255 14.77 7.32 15.78
CA CYS A 255 14.77 7.83 14.41
C CYS A 255 13.36 7.83 13.81
N ALA A 256 13.07 8.80 12.93
CA ALA A 256 11.81 8.85 12.20
C ALA A 256 11.84 7.89 11.00
N TYR A 257 10.71 7.25 10.69
CA TYR A 257 10.55 6.41 9.51
C TYR A 257 9.19 6.65 8.84
N HIS A 258 9.20 7.09 7.58
CA HIS A 258 8.00 7.27 6.78
C HIS A 258 8.30 7.14 5.29
N ALA A 259 7.26 7.03 4.47
CA ALA A 259 7.38 6.85 3.02
C ALA A 259 8.00 8.05 2.28
N GLY A 260 8.07 9.23 2.91
CA GLY A 260 8.68 10.43 2.33
C GLY A 260 10.22 10.46 2.42
N LEU A 261 10.84 9.58 3.21
CA LEU A 261 12.29 9.47 3.31
C LEU A 261 12.89 8.80 2.06
N ASP A 262 14.13 9.17 1.76
CA ASP A 262 14.91 8.53 0.69
C ASP A 262 14.97 6.99 0.87
N PRO A 263 14.81 6.19 -0.20
CA PRO A 263 14.85 4.73 -0.11
C PRO A 263 16.12 4.15 0.53
N ALA A 264 17.29 4.75 0.28
CA ALA A 264 18.55 4.29 0.84
C ALA A 264 18.60 4.57 2.35
N LEU A 265 18.17 5.77 2.76
CA LEU A 265 18.05 6.14 4.18
C LEU A 265 17.06 5.23 4.92
N ARG A 266 15.90 4.94 4.34
CA ARG A 266 14.92 4.00 4.95
C ARG A 266 15.53 2.62 5.18
N SER A 267 16.25 2.11 4.18
CA SER A 267 16.93 0.81 4.26
C SER A 267 17.99 0.79 5.36
N GLN A 268 18.76 1.88 5.49
CA GLN A 268 19.75 2.04 6.55
C GLN A 268 19.10 2.07 7.94
N ILE A 269 18.08 2.90 8.15
CA ILE A 269 17.36 3.02 9.43
C ILE A 269 16.77 1.66 9.85
N GLN A 270 16.14 0.96 8.91
CA GLN A 270 15.62 -0.38 9.16
C GLN A 270 16.75 -1.33 9.59
N HIS A 271 17.87 -1.36 8.84
CA HIS A 271 19.00 -2.21 9.17
C HIS A 271 19.59 -1.89 10.56
N ASP A 272 19.74 -0.61 10.91
CA ASP A 272 20.26 -0.17 12.20
C ASP A 272 19.36 -0.59 13.37
N PHE A 273 18.04 -0.51 13.21
CA PHE A 273 17.10 -0.98 14.22
C PHE A 273 17.08 -2.50 14.34
N MET A 274 17.13 -3.22 13.23
CA MET A 274 17.25 -4.69 13.22
C MET A 274 18.53 -5.15 13.94
N ALA A 275 19.63 -4.42 13.76
CA ALA A 275 20.93 -4.69 14.38
C ALA A 275 21.06 -4.19 15.83
N GLY A 276 20.05 -3.54 16.41
CA GLY A 276 20.09 -2.99 17.77
C GLY A 276 20.96 -1.73 17.93
N ARG A 277 21.30 -1.06 16.83
CA ARG A 277 22.00 0.25 16.86
C ARG A 277 21.05 1.41 17.16
N LEU A 278 19.76 1.24 16.88
CA LEU A 278 18.67 2.13 17.28
C LEU A 278 17.77 1.42 18.29
N ASP A 279 17.36 2.15 19.33
CA ASP A 279 16.44 1.63 20.35
C ASP A 279 14.97 1.88 19.98
N CYS A 280 14.71 3.01 19.32
CA CYS A 280 13.35 3.46 19.03
C CYS A 280 13.19 3.87 17.57
N ILE A 281 12.12 3.42 16.93
CA ILE A 281 11.67 3.98 15.66
C ILE A 281 10.32 4.65 15.86
N VAL A 282 10.22 5.91 15.45
CA VAL A 282 8.96 6.65 15.37
C VAL A 282 8.50 6.61 13.92
N ALA A 283 7.34 6.04 13.64
CA ALA A 283 6.95 5.77 12.29
C ALA A 283 5.47 5.94 11.98
N THR A 284 5.20 6.24 10.71
CA THR A 284 3.86 6.00 10.16
C THR A 284 3.66 4.52 9.84
N ILE A 285 2.46 4.15 9.43
CA ILE A 285 2.11 2.78 8.97
C ILE A 285 3.05 2.22 7.89
N ALA A 286 3.86 3.07 7.24
CA ALA A 286 4.91 2.67 6.32
C ALA A 286 5.97 1.76 6.96
N PHE A 287 6.20 1.88 8.27
CA PHE A 287 7.12 1.01 9.01
C PHE A 287 6.36 -0.18 9.59
N GLY A 288 6.62 -1.37 9.05
CA GLY A 288 6.08 -2.58 9.65
C GLY A 288 5.91 -3.72 8.67
N MET A 289 5.33 -3.46 7.52
CA MET A 289 5.10 -4.47 6.50
C MET A 289 6.43 -5.15 6.10
N GLY A 290 6.66 -6.37 6.61
CA GLY A 290 7.87 -7.19 6.39
C GLY A 290 8.95 -7.18 7.47
N ILE A 291 8.82 -6.42 8.56
CA ILE A 291 9.81 -6.44 9.65
C ILE A 291 9.70 -7.74 10.45
N ASP A 292 10.84 -8.39 10.69
CA ASP A 292 10.97 -9.61 11.49
C ASP A 292 12.05 -9.51 12.59
N LYS A 293 11.90 -8.51 13.47
CA LYS A 293 12.68 -8.41 14.71
C LYS A 293 11.98 -9.17 15.82
N ALA A 294 12.63 -10.20 16.38
CA ALA A 294 12.00 -11.11 17.32
C ALA A 294 11.68 -10.47 18.69
N ASP A 295 12.52 -9.52 19.08
CA ASP A 295 12.69 -8.99 20.43
C ASP A 295 12.14 -7.57 20.62
N ILE A 296 11.13 -7.16 19.83
CA ILE A 296 10.44 -5.87 20.05
C ILE A 296 9.71 -5.93 21.39
N ARG A 297 10.08 -5.05 22.32
CA ARG A 297 9.58 -5.02 23.72
C ARG A 297 8.43 -4.04 23.92
N ARG A 298 8.39 -2.96 23.14
CA ARG A 298 7.32 -1.96 23.22
C ARG A 298 6.77 -1.62 21.83
N VAL A 299 5.45 -1.61 21.72
CA VAL A 299 4.74 -0.98 20.61
C VAL A 299 3.85 0.09 21.21
N ILE A 300 4.04 1.35 20.82
CA ILE A 300 3.31 2.48 21.36
C ILE A 300 2.57 3.17 20.22
N HIS A 301 1.25 3.17 20.27
CA HIS A 301 0.42 3.97 19.38
C HIS A 301 0.29 5.36 19.98
N TYR A 302 1.16 6.28 19.55
CA TYR A 302 1.07 7.69 19.94
C TYR A 302 -0.18 8.33 19.30
N ASP A 303 -0.50 7.93 18.06
CA ASP A 303 -1.77 8.21 17.42
C ASP A 303 -2.65 6.97 17.28
N LEU A 304 -3.98 7.19 17.23
CA LEU A 304 -4.94 6.11 17.00
C LEU A 304 -4.63 5.41 15.66
N PRO A 305 -4.63 4.06 15.63
CA PRO A 305 -4.58 3.33 14.38
C PRO A 305 -5.86 3.56 13.57
N LYS A 306 -5.84 3.18 12.28
CA LYS A 306 -7.00 3.38 11.38
C LYS A 306 -8.12 2.36 11.57
N SER A 307 -7.83 1.22 12.19
CA SER A 307 -8.75 0.10 12.36
C SER A 307 -8.23 -0.89 13.41
N ILE A 308 -9.07 -1.83 13.85
CA ILE A 308 -8.69 -2.92 14.76
C ILE A 308 -7.68 -3.86 14.07
N GLU A 309 -7.79 -4.02 12.76
CA GLU A 309 -6.89 -4.82 11.94
C GLU A 309 -5.49 -4.20 11.86
N ASN A 310 -5.40 -2.89 11.63
CA ASN A 310 -4.11 -2.21 11.69
C ASN A 310 -3.50 -2.32 13.09
N TYR A 311 -4.28 -2.05 14.14
CA TYR A 311 -3.85 -2.21 15.53
C TYR A 311 -3.26 -3.62 15.78
N SER A 312 -4.01 -4.67 15.41
CA SER A 312 -3.61 -6.08 15.57
C SER A 312 -2.31 -6.40 14.83
N GLN A 313 -2.17 -5.95 13.58
CA GLN A 313 -0.97 -6.19 12.78
C GLN A 313 0.26 -5.49 13.38
N GLU A 314 0.08 -4.27 13.89
CA GLU A 314 1.11 -3.42 14.46
C GLU A 314 1.60 -3.96 15.82
N ILE A 315 0.70 -4.27 16.76
CA ILE A 315 1.08 -4.92 18.03
C ILE A 315 1.63 -6.34 17.80
N GLY A 316 1.21 -6.98 16.71
CA GLY A 316 1.71 -8.27 16.21
C GLY A 316 3.24 -8.34 16.03
N ARG A 317 3.90 -7.18 15.98
CA ARG A 317 5.36 -7.05 15.85
C ARG A 317 6.10 -7.27 17.16
N ALA A 318 5.47 -6.95 18.29
CA ALA A 318 6.06 -7.16 19.61
C ALA A 318 6.17 -8.65 19.93
N GLY A 319 7.22 -9.02 20.69
CA GLY A 319 7.30 -10.29 21.40
C GLY A 319 7.20 -11.55 20.54
N ARG A 320 7.82 -11.56 19.35
CA ARG A 320 7.80 -12.76 18.47
C ARG A 320 8.67 -13.90 19.00
N ASP A 321 9.63 -13.58 19.88
CA ASP A 321 10.37 -14.53 20.71
C ASP A 321 9.51 -15.16 21.83
N GLY A 322 8.26 -14.74 22.00
CA GLY A 322 7.34 -15.22 23.03
C GLY A 322 7.57 -14.59 24.41
N LEU A 323 8.53 -13.68 24.55
CA LEU A 323 8.78 -12.97 25.80
C LEU A 323 7.74 -11.84 26.02
N PRO A 324 7.53 -11.41 27.27
CA PRO A 324 6.62 -10.32 27.58
C PRO A 324 6.96 -9.03 26.81
N SER A 325 5.94 -8.43 26.21
CA SER A 325 6.05 -7.15 25.52
C SER A 325 4.80 -6.30 25.78
N ARG A 326 4.97 -4.97 25.84
CA ARG A 326 3.91 -4.01 26.15
C ARG A 326 3.42 -3.30 24.90
N CYS A 327 2.11 -3.26 24.72
CA CYS A 327 1.43 -2.63 23.61
C CYS A 327 0.49 -1.55 24.14
N THR A 328 0.88 -0.28 24.03
CA THR A 328 0.19 0.84 24.67
C THR A 328 -0.39 1.80 23.65
N VAL A 329 -1.66 2.18 23.80
CA VAL A 329 -2.31 3.21 22.97
C VAL A 329 -2.53 4.49 23.78
N LEU A 330 -2.05 5.63 23.27
CA LEU A 330 -2.30 6.95 23.83
C LEU A 330 -3.53 7.53 23.14
N ALA A 331 -4.71 7.21 23.69
CA ALA A 331 -5.97 7.41 23.01
C ALA A 331 -6.66 8.72 23.41
N SER A 332 -7.08 9.49 22.42
CA SER A 332 -7.92 10.67 22.57
C SER A 332 -8.88 10.84 21.39
N ARG A 333 -10.10 11.31 21.65
CA ARG A 333 -11.06 11.65 20.58
C ARG A 333 -10.57 12.81 19.70
N ALA A 334 -9.64 13.64 20.19
CA ALA A 334 -9.01 14.71 19.42
C ALA A 334 -8.21 14.21 18.20
N GLN A 335 -7.89 12.92 18.13
CA GLN A 335 -7.16 12.33 17.01
C GLN A 335 -8.07 11.88 15.86
N LEU A 336 -9.39 11.81 16.09
CA LEU A 336 -10.35 11.32 15.10
C LEU A 336 -10.48 12.19 13.85
N PRO A 337 -10.58 13.53 13.94
CA PRO A 337 -10.74 14.38 12.76
C PRO A 337 -9.66 14.13 11.70
N VAL A 338 -8.39 13.96 12.12
CA VAL A 338 -7.28 13.67 11.21
C VAL A 338 -7.49 12.35 10.47
N LEU A 339 -7.98 11.30 11.15
CA LEU A 339 -8.24 9.99 10.53
C LEU A 339 -9.43 10.05 9.57
N GLU A 340 -10.52 10.69 9.99
CA GLU A 340 -11.71 10.92 9.17
C GLU A 340 -11.38 11.72 7.90
N ASN A 341 -10.54 12.76 8.04
CA ASN A 341 -10.09 13.61 6.93
C ASN A 341 -9.34 12.82 5.83
N PHE A 342 -8.67 11.71 6.17
CA PHE A 342 -8.13 10.80 5.15
C PHE A 342 -9.24 10.12 4.37
N VAL A 343 -10.27 9.61 5.06
CA VAL A 343 -11.42 8.93 4.44
C VAL A 343 -12.15 9.89 3.49
N TYR A 344 -12.56 11.06 3.99
CA TYR A 344 -13.31 12.06 3.20
C TYR A 344 -12.50 12.65 2.04
N GLY A 345 -11.17 12.68 2.16
CA GLY A 345 -10.28 13.10 1.09
C GLY A 345 -10.14 12.07 -0.03
N ASP A 346 -10.37 10.79 0.26
CA ASP A 346 -10.24 9.69 -0.70
C ASP A 346 -11.58 9.31 -1.38
N THR A 347 -12.67 10.01 -1.03
CA THR A 347 -13.97 9.92 -1.71
C THR A 347 -14.03 10.96 -2.84
N PRO A 348 -14.00 10.58 -4.13
CA PRO A 348 -14.18 11.49 -5.25
C PRO A 348 -15.61 12.02 -5.32
N ASP A 349 -15.76 13.27 -5.76
CA ASP A 349 -17.08 13.87 -6.02
C ASP A 349 -17.70 13.26 -7.29
N ARG A 350 -19.03 13.11 -7.35
CA ARG A 350 -19.74 12.53 -8.50
C ARG A 350 -19.38 13.25 -9.81
N ASP A 351 -19.37 14.58 -9.81
CA ASP A 351 -19.08 15.37 -11.01
C ASP A 351 -17.63 15.19 -11.50
N ALA A 352 -16.69 14.92 -10.58
CA ALA A 352 -15.32 14.59 -10.93
C ALA A 352 -15.23 13.22 -11.63
N ILE A 353 -16.04 12.24 -11.20
CA ILE A 353 -16.16 10.93 -11.86
C ILE A 353 -16.82 11.10 -13.23
N ALA A 354 -17.89 11.88 -13.33
CA ALA A 354 -18.54 12.18 -14.61
C ALA A 354 -17.56 12.81 -15.60
N HIS A 355 -16.74 13.77 -15.14
CA HIS A 355 -15.70 14.37 -15.97
C HIS A 355 -14.65 13.35 -16.44
N LEU A 356 -14.21 12.43 -15.57
CA LEU A 356 -13.33 11.33 -15.96
C LEU A 356 -13.96 10.45 -17.06
N LEU A 357 -15.22 10.09 -16.91
CA LEU A 357 -15.95 9.29 -17.90
C LEU A 357 -16.09 10.02 -19.24
N ASP A 358 -16.32 11.33 -19.22
CA ASP A 358 -16.37 12.15 -20.43
C ASP A 358 -15.00 12.22 -21.13
N ILE A 359 -13.90 12.31 -20.38
CA ILE A 359 -12.54 12.22 -20.93
C ILE A 359 -12.34 10.87 -21.63
N VAL A 360 -12.72 9.76 -20.98
CA VAL A 360 -12.60 8.41 -21.57
C VAL A 360 -13.47 8.30 -22.83
N ARG A 361 -14.70 8.80 -22.79
CA ARG A 361 -15.64 8.77 -23.93
C ARG A 361 -15.15 9.58 -25.12
N GLN A 362 -14.51 10.72 -24.88
CA GLN A 362 -13.97 11.60 -25.93
C GLN A 362 -12.61 11.11 -26.46
N SER A 363 -12.01 10.10 -25.82
CA SER A 363 -10.75 9.52 -26.25
C SER A 363 -10.92 8.62 -27.46
N GLY A 364 -9.82 8.41 -28.21
CA GLY A 364 -9.79 7.47 -29.33
C GLY A 364 -9.86 6.01 -28.88
N ALA A 365 -9.57 5.09 -29.80
CA ALA A 365 -9.47 3.66 -29.46
C ALA A 365 -8.40 3.38 -28.39
N GLU A 366 -7.37 4.22 -28.33
CA GLU A 366 -6.36 4.25 -27.28
C GLU A 366 -6.43 5.58 -26.54
N TRP A 367 -6.43 5.50 -25.21
CA TRP A 367 -6.43 6.62 -24.29
C TRP A 367 -5.11 6.65 -23.52
N GLU A 368 -4.34 7.70 -23.76
CA GLU A 368 -3.05 7.91 -23.12
C GLU A 368 -3.14 8.99 -22.03
N PHE A 369 -2.65 8.71 -20.83
CA PHE A 369 -2.63 9.69 -19.76
C PHE A 369 -1.48 9.48 -18.77
N SER A 370 -1.08 10.56 -18.10
CA SER A 370 -0.27 10.48 -16.90
C SER A 370 -1.18 10.57 -15.68
N LEU A 371 -1.01 9.67 -14.71
CA LEU A 371 -1.87 9.61 -13.52
C LEU A 371 -1.91 10.93 -12.75
N LEU A 372 -0.77 11.63 -12.64
CA LEU A 372 -0.71 12.93 -11.96
C LEU A 372 -1.47 14.02 -12.74
N ARG A 373 -1.37 14.02 -14.07
CA ARG A 373 -2.09 14.98 -14.92
C ARG A 373 -3.59 14.74 -14.84
N LEU A 374 -4.01 13.50 -15.02
CA LEU A 374 -5.42 13.11 -14.94
C LEU A 374 -6.01 13.40 -13.55
N SER A 375 -5.24 13.18 -12.49
CA SER A 375 -5.60 13.55 -11.11
C SER A 375 -5.85 15.05 -10.95
N ASN A 376 -4.99 15.89 -11.54
CA ASN A 376 -5.14 17.34 -11.51
C ASN A 376 -6.31 17.85 -12.36
N GLU A 377 -6.56 17.23 -13.51
CA GLU A 377 -7.64 17.58 -14.43
C GLU A 377 -9.02 17.23 -13.86
N THR A 378 -9.14 16.03 -13.29
CA THR A 378 -10.40 15.52 -12.71
C THR A 378 -10.65 15.98 -11.28
N ASN A 379 -9.66 16.56 -10.59
CA ASN A 379 -9.68 16.82 -9.15
C ASN A 379 -9.86 15.54 -8.28
N ILE A 380 -9.48 14.38 -8.80
CA ILE A 380 -9.50 13.11 -8.06
C ILE A 380 -8.09 12.79 -7.59
N ARG A 381 -7.89 12.49 -6.29
CA ARG A 381 -6.58 12.06 -5.78
C ARG A 381 -6.11 10.79 -6.50
N GLN A 382 -4.80 10.62 -6.65
CA GLN A 382 -4.21 9.51 -7.41
C GLN A 382 -4.64 8.11 -6.94
N LEU A 383 -4.79 7.88 -5.62
CA LEU A 383 -5.19 6.57 -5.09
C LEU A 383 -6.66 6.22 -5.41
N PRO A 384 -7.64 7.10 -5.13
CA PRO A 384 -9.01 6.94 -5.63
C PRO A 384 -9.10 6.82 -7.15
N LEU A 385 -8.29 7.60 -7.89
CA LEU A 385 -8.26 7.53 -9.36
C LEU A 385 -7.82 6.15 -9.87
N LYS A 386 -6.78 5.54 -9.27
CA LYS A 386 -6.40 4.15 -9.57
C LYS A 386 -7.53 3.16 -9.29
N THR A 387 -8.29 3.39 -8.22
CA THR A 387 -9.44 2.56 -7.88
C THR A 387 -10.54 2.67 -8.94
N LEU A 388 -10.86 3.89 -9.38
CA LEU A 388 -11.80 4.12 -10.49
C LEU A 388 -11.36 3.43 -11.77
N LEU A 389 -10.08 3.55 -12.15
CA LEU A 389 -9.56 2.87 -13.35
C LEU A 389 -9.79 1.36 -13.31
N VAL A 390 -9.60 0.73 -12.15
CA VAL A 390 -9.88 -0.71 -12.01
C VAL A 390 -11.38 -1.02 -12.06
N TYR A 391 -12.25 -0.20 -11.46
CA TYR A 391 -13.69 -0.39 -11.61
C TYR A 391 -14.15 -0.25 -13.08
N LEU A 392 -13.57 0.69 -13.83
CA LEU A 392 -13.81 0.83 -15.26
C LEU A 392 -13.29 -0.36 -16.07
N GLU A 393 -12.13 -0.94 -15.70
CA GLU A 393 -11.64 -2.19 -16.28
C GLU A 393 -12.64 -3.34 -16.04
N MET A 394 -13.11 -3.50 -14.80
CA MET A 394 -14.07 -4.55 -14.43
C MET A 394 -15.45 -4.37 -15.09
N ALA A 395 -15.87 -3.12 -15.31
CA ALA A 395 -17.09 -2.78 -16.05
C ALA A 395 -16.91 -2.95 -17.57
N GLY A 396 -15.74 -3.34 -18.06
CA GLY A 396 -15.47 -3.52 -19.48
C GLY A 396 -15.46 -2.22 -20.29
N VAL A 397 -15.23 -1.07 -19.63
CA VAL A 397 -15.16 0.24 -20.30
C VAL A 397 -13.77 0.46 -20.91
N ILE A 398 -12.72 0.07 -20.18
CA ILE A 398 -11.33 0.20 -20.59
C ILE A 398 -10.55 -1.09 -20.35
N ALA A 399 -9.41 -1.25 -21.01
CA ALA A 399 -8.45 -2.32 -20.70
C ALA A 399 -7.01 -1.81 -20.78
N PRO A 400 -6.11 -2.21 -19.88
CA PRO A 400 -4.72 -1.80 -19.93
C PRO A 400 -4.06 -2.34 -21.21
N ALA A 401 -3.29 -1.50 -21.89
CA ALA A 401 -2.50 -1.88 -23.06
C ALA A 401 -1.01 -1.94 -22.70
N TYR A 402 -0.37 -0.78 -22.54
CA TYR A 402 1.04 -0.68 -22.18
C TYR A 402 1.31 0.60 -21.39
N SER A 403 2.52 0.72 -20.83
CA SER A 403 2.98 1.91 -20.13
C SER A 403 4.35 2.30 -20.68
N TYR A 404 4.61 3.59 -20.81
CA TYR A 404 5.89 4.12 -21.29
C TYR A 404 6.25 5.41 -20.56
N PHE A 405 7.53 5.81 -20.58
CA PHE A 405 7.94 7.11 -20.03
C PHE A 405 7.82 8.21 -21.10
N ALA A 406 7.12 9.28 -20.77
CA ALA A 406 6.87 10.41 -21.69
C ALA A 406 8.18 11.16 -22.00
N GLU A 407 9.06 11.29 -21.01
CA GLU A 407 10.31 12.03 -21.11
C GLU A 407 11.50 11.12 -20.81
N TYR A 408 12.50 11.15 -21.68
CA TYR A 408 13.81 10.54 -21.43
C TYR A 408 14.86 11.64 -21.45
N ARG A 409 15.60 11.79 -20.36
CA ARG A 409 16.69 12.74 -20.23
C ARG A 409 17.98 11.99 -19.98
N PHE A 410 19.07 12.34 -20.63
CA PHE A 410 20.34 11.69 -20.38
C PHE A 410 21.51 12.68 -20.38
N ARG A 411 22.55 12.38 -19.61
CA ARG A 411 23.84 13.05 -19.72
C ARG A 411 24.91 12.07 -20.19
N PHE A 412 25.82 12.55 -21.01
CA PHE A 412 26.93 11.74 -21.50
C PHE A 412 27.97 11.54 -20.39
N VAL A 413 28.32 10.29 -20.13
CA VAL A 413 29.45 9.91 -19.26
C VAL A 413 30.73 9.77 -20.11
N LEU A 414 30.57 9.25 -21.33
CA LEU A 414 31.62 9.20 -22.35
C LEU A 414 31.33 10.17 -23.49
N GLU A 415 32.38 10.63 -24.17
CA GLU A 415 32.23 11.50 -25.33
C GLU A 415 31.37 10.85 -26.43
N LYS A 416 30.48 11.65 -27.04
CA LYS A 416 29.54 11.20 -28.07
C LYS A 416 30.23 10.41 -29.19
N GLN A 417 31.37 10.88 -29.69
CA GLN A 417 32.12 10.19 -30.75
C GLN A 417 32.68 8.83 -30.31
N ALA A 418 33.14 8.73 -29.06
CA ALA A 418 33.62 7.46 -28.50
C ALA A 418 32.49 6.43 -28.36
N ILE A 419 31.27 6.87 -28.06
CA ILE A 419 30.09 6.00 -28.04
C ILE A 419 29.76 5.50 -29.45
N LEU A 420 29.67 6.43 -30.42
CA LEU A 420 29.31 6.11 -31.81
C LEU A 420 30.30 5.18 -32.51
N ALA A 421 31.60 5.29 -32.19
CA ALA A 421 32.64 4.42 -32.73
C ALA A 421 32.47 2.94 -32.37
N ARG A 422 31.73 2.62 -31.29
CA ARG A 422 31.50 1.23 -30.83
C ARG A 422 30.43 0.48 -31.60
N PHE A 423 29.72 1.13 -32.51
CA PHE A 423 28.63 0.54 -33.27
C PHE A 423 28.98 0.39 -34.76
N ASN A 424 28.36 -0.59 -35.42
CA ASN A 424 28.39 -0.75 -36.87
C ASN A 424 27.67 0.42 -37.57
N SER A 425 27.86 0.56 -38.89
CA SER A 425 27.36 1.71 -39.66
C SER A 425 25.87 2.00 -39.46
N GLU A 426 25.02 0.97 -39.50
CA GLU A 426 23.57 1.10 -39.37
C GLU A 426 23.15 1.58 -37.96
N ARG A 427 23.67 0.97 -36.89
CA ARG A 427 23.35 1.37 -35.51
C ARG A 427 23.97 2.71 -35.15
N ARG A 428 25.15 3.02 -35.68
CA ARG A 428 25.81 4.32 -35.52
C ARG A 428 24.94 5.43 -36.09
N GLN A 429 24.46 5.27 -37.33
CA GLN A 429 23.59 6.24 -37.97
C GLN A 429 22.31 6.45 -37.15
N PHE A 430 21.67 5.39 -36.66
CA PHE A 430 20.50 5.53 -35.79
C PHE A 430 20.80 6.31 -34.50
N LEU A 431 21.89 5.99 -33.81
CA LEU A 431 22.28 6.70 -32.57
C LEU A 431 22.66 8.16 -32.81
N GLU A 432 23.30 8.47 -33.94
CA GLU A 432 23.57 9.86 -34.35
C GLU A 432 22.28 10.66 -34.44
N GLN A 433 21.22 10.06 -34.97
CA GLN A 433 19.89 10.68 -35.06
C GLN A 433 19.23 10.82 -33.70
N VAL A 434 19.24 9.76 -32.88
CA VAL A 434 18.72 9.82 -31.50
C VAL A 434 19.40 10.96 -30.73
N PHE A 435 20.71 11.10 -30.86
CA PHE A 435 21.45 12.20 -30.20
C PHE A 435 21.25 13.56 -30.87
N ALA A 436 20.87 13.63 -32.15
CA ALA A 436 20.56 14.88 -32.83
C ALA A 436 19.17 15.40 -32.42
N CYS A 437 18.21 14.50 -32.25
CA CYS A 437 16.86 14.77 -31.74
C CYS A 437 16.81 14.88 -30.20
N ALA A 438 17.95 15.15 -29.54
CA ALA A 438 18.03 15.28 -28.09
C ALA A 438 18.72 16.58 -27.69
N PRO A 439 18.01 17.74 -27.78
CA PRO A 439 18.59 19.04 -27.46
C PRO A 439 19.23 19.03 -26.06
N GLN A 440 20.48 19.50 -26.00
CA GLN A 440 21.27 19.52 -24.78
C GLN A 440 21.07 20.84 -24.03
N ALA A 441 20.61 20.76 -22.78
CA ALA A 441 20.52 21.87 -21.85
C ALA A 441 21.52 21.65 -20.69
N ARG A 442 22.58 22.45 -20.66
CA ARG A 442 23.74 22.27 -19.76
C ARG A 442 24.37 20.89 -19.93
N THR A 443 24.24 20.02 -18.94
CA THR A 443 24.81 18.66 -18.93
C THR A 443 23.82 17.59 -19.37
N TRP A 444 22.52 17.88 -19.43
CA TRP A 444 21.48 16.91 -19.74
C TRP A 444 20.84 17.20 -21.11
N SER A 445 20.70 16.16 -21.92
CA SER A 445 19.91 16.14 -23.14
C SER A 445 18.53 15.58 -22.87
N THR A 446 17.49 16.17 -23.45
CA THR A 446 16.10 15.66 -23.37
C THR A 446 15.70 15.14 -24.73
N MET A 447 15.16 13.92 -24.79
CA MET A 447 14.68 13.32 -26.03
C MET A 447 13.45 14.04 -26.57
N ASP A 448 13.53 14.45 -27.84
CA ASP A 448 12.40 14.90 -28.64
C ASP A 448 11.98 13.75 -29.58
N PHE A 449 10.98 12.99 -29.13
CA PHE A 449 10.45 11.88 -29.93
C PHE A 449 9.64 12.33 -31.14
N GLU A 450 9.09 13.55 -31.12
CA GLU A 450 8.34 14.09 -32.24
C GLU A 450 9.28 14.44 -33.39
N ALA A 451 10.39 15.12 -33.09
CA ALA A 451 11.46 15.37 -34.05
C ALA A 451 12.06 14.08 -34.60
N LEU A 452 12.26 13.07 -33.75
CA LEU A 452 12.76 11.76 -34.16
C LEU A 452 11.78 11.01 -35.09
N TRP A 453 10.49 11.11 -34.82
CA TRP A 453 9.44 10.51 -35.64
C TRP A 453 9.34 11.20 -37.01
N GLN A 454 9.30 12.53 -37.03
CA GLN A 454 9.18 13.33 -38.25
C GLN A 454 10.40 13.16 -39.18
N GLY A 455 11.60 13.03 -38.63
CA GLY A 455 12.83 12.93 -39.42
C GLY A 455 13.17 11.52 -39.92
N TYR A 456 12.80 10.47 -39.19
CA TYR A 456 13.33 9.12 -39.43
C TYR A 456 12.30 7.98 -39.30
N GLN A 457 11.02 8.28 -39.05
CA GLN A 457 9.98 7.28 -38.71
C GLN A 457 10.44 6.33 -37.59
N GLY A 458 11.26 6.82 -36.66
CA GLY A 458 11.87 6.00 -35.63
C GLY A 458 10.85 5.62 -34.56
N GLU A 459 10.63 4.33 -34.33
CA GLU A 459 9.78 3.87 -33.23
C GLU A 459 10.31 4.36 -31.88
N ARG A 460 9.47 5.09 -31.12
CA ARG A 460 9.74 5.55 -29.75
C ARG A 460 10.38 4.45 -28.88
N GLN A 461 9.88 3.23 -29.03
CA GLN A 461 10.35 2.06 -28.30
C GLN A 461 11.78 1.66 -28.66
N ARG A 462 12.18 1.80 -29.94
CA ARG A 462 13.54 1.53 -30.41
C ARG A 462 14.54 2.55 -29.85
N ALA A 463 14.17 3.83 -29.81
CA ALA A 463 15.01 4.89 -29.24
C ALA A 463 15.16 4.76 -27.72
N ALA A 464 14.06 4.49 -27.00
CA ALA A 464 14.11 4.18 -25.56
C ALA A 464 15.01 2.97 -25.28
N THR A 465 14.84 1.87 -26.03
CA THR A 465 15.69 0.66 -25.90
C THR A 465 17.16 0.96 -26.15
N ALA A 466 17.48 1.84 -27.10
CA ALA A 466 18.85 2.24 -27.39
C ALA A 466 19.46 3.08 -26.26
N LEU A 467 18.72 4.04 -25.70
CA LEU A 467 19.17 4.82 -24.55
C LEU A 467 19.38 3.95 -23.31
N ASP A 468 18.43 3.05 -23.01
CA ASP A 468 18.58 2.07 -21.93
C ASP A 468 19.83 1.22 -22.09
N TYR A 469 20.13 0.78 -23.33
CA TYR A 469 21.36 0.03 -23.63
C TYR A 469 22.61 0.87 -23.35
N LEU A 470 22.66 2.13 -23.78
CA LEU A 470 23.79 3.02 -23.52
C LEU A 470 24.01 3.27 -22.02
N GLN A 471 22.92 3.40 -21.25
CA GLN A 471 22.98 3.52 -19.79
C GLN A 471 23.52 2.25 -19.15
N GLN A 472 23.07 1.07 -19.59
CA GLN A 472 23.55 -0.23 -19.08
C GLN A 472 25.05 -0.41 -19.27
N GLN A 473 25.60 0.13 -20.36
CA GLN A 473 27.05 0.11 -20.61
C GLN A 473 27.82 1.17 -19.80
N GLY A 474 27.12 2.03 -19.04
CA GLY A 474 27.70 3.13 -18.27
C GLY A 474 28.19 4.29 -19.14
N TRP A 475 27.70 4.40 -20.38
CA TRP A 475 28.17 5.43 -21.33
C TRP A 475 27.36 6.72 -21.24
N ILE A 476 26.13 6.60 -20.75
CA ILE A 476 25.26 7.73 -20.40
C ILE A 476 24.65 7.46 -19.02
N GLU A 477 24.20 8.52 -18.37
CA GLU A 477 23.29 8.44 -17.23
C GLU A 477 21.93 8.92 -17.69
N LEU A 478 20.89 8.12 -17.48
CA LEU A 478 19.55 8.32 -18.04
C LEU A 478 18.53 8.43 -16.90
N GLU A 479 17.69 9.44 -17.01
CA GLU A 479 16.52 9.73 -16.19
C GLU A 479 15.27 9.61 -17.06
N SER A 480 14.43 8.62 -16.77
CA SER A 480 13.09 8.51 -17.37
C SER A 480 12.06 9.18 -16.45
N LYS A 481 11.28 10.13 -16.98
CA LYS A 481 10.28 10.89 -16.22
C LYS A 481 8.89 10.75 -16.85
N GLN A 482 7.88 11.03 -16.03
CA GLN A 482 6.46 11.05 -16.41
C GLN A 482 6.00 9.71 -17.01
N MET A 483 5.74 8.72 -16.16
CA MET A 483 5.10 7.48 -16.62
C MET A 483 3.71 7.80 -17.19
N THR A 484 3.49 7.38 -18.43
CA THR A 484 2.23 7.43 -19.16
C THR A 484 1.67 6.02 -19.24
N GLU A 485 0.39 5.89 -18.92
CA GLU A 485 -0.37 4.67 -19.13
C GLU A 485 -1.20 4.81 -20.40
N VAL A 486 -1.31 3.70 -21.15
CA VAL A 486 -2.17 3.59 -22.33
C VAL A 486 -3.21 2.51 -22.07
N TYR A 487 -4.47 2.87 -22.23
CA TYR A 487 -5.61 1.97 -22.13
C TYR A 487 -6.32 1.91 -23.48
N ARG A 488 -6.83 0.73 -23.83
CA ARG A 488 -7.81 0.60 -24.91
C ARG A 488 -9.18 0.97 -24.37
N VAL A 489 -9.91 1.79 -25.10
CA VAL A 489 -11.32 2.09 -24.81
C VAL A 489 -12.18 1.02 -25.47
N LEU A 490 -12.82 0.18 -24.66
CA LEU A 490 -13.58 -0.99 -25.13
C LEU A 490 -15.03 -0.61 -25.49
N SER A 491 -15.59 0.40 -24.83
CA SER A 491 -16.91 0.95 -25.13
C SER A 491 -16.89 2.47 -25.09
N GLN A 492 -17.35 3.09 -26.18
CA GLN A 492 -17.60 4.54 -26.25
C GLN A 492 -19.05 4.90 -25.91
N GLN A 493 -19.93 3.90 -25.81
CA GLN A 493 -21.33 4.09 -25.40
C GLN A 493 -21.42 4.05 -23.88
N ILE A 494 -20.91 5.11 -23.25
CA ILE A 494 -20.92 5.27 -21.80
C ILE A 494 -22.09 6.19 -21.44
N ASP A 495 -23.05 5.69 -20.68
CA ASP A 495 -23.99 6.54 -19.96
C ASP A 495 -23.26 7.17 -18.77
N THR A 496 -22.66 8.34 -19.01
CA THR A 496 -21.84 9.07 -18.04
C THR A 496 -22.58 9.28 -16.73
N ALA A 497 -23.87 9.65 -16.77
CA ALA A 497 -24.61 9.99 -15.56
C ALA A 497 -24.86 8.76 -14.69
N THR A 498 -25.39 7.69 -15.29
CA THR A 498 -25.71 6.46 -14.57
C THR A 498 -24.44 5.80 -14.01
N LEU A 499 -23.39 5.67 -14.82
CA LEU A 499 -22.15 5.05 -14.37
C LEU A 499 -21.41 5.90 -13.33
N ALA A 500 -21.44 7.23 -13.43
CA ALA A 500 -20.87 8.10 -12.40
C ALA A 500 -21.57 7.93 -11.05
N GLU A 501 -22.90 7.81 -11.05
CA GLU A 501 -23.69 7.60 -9.83
C GLU A 501 -23.38 6.23 -9.20
N GLU A 502 -23.33 5.17 -10.00
CA GLU A 502 -22.97 3.83 -9.53
C GLU A 502 -21.57 3.80 -8.90
N LEU A 503 -20.57 4.36 -9.60
CA LEU A 503 -19.20 4.44 -9.12
C LEU A 503 -19.09 5.32 -7.87
N HIS A 504 -19.79 6.46 -7.83
CA HIS A 504 -19.82 7.33 -6.64
C HIS A 504 -20.39 6.58 -5.43
N GLY A 505 -21.50 5.86 -5.61
CA GLY A 505 -22.11 5.05 -4.56
C GLY A 505 -21.21 3.95 -4.00
N LEU A 506 -20.29 3.39 -4.80
CA LEU A 506 -19.25 2.47 -4.31
C LEU A 506 -18.28 3.17 -3.35
N PHE A 507 -17.84 4.39 -3.67
CA PHE A 507 -16.97 5.18 -2.80
C PHE A 507 -17.69 5.66 -1.53
N GLU A 508 -18.96 6.02 -1.61
CA GLU A 508 -19.75 6.39 -0.42
C GLU A 508 -19.93 5.21 0.54
N LYS A 509 -20.24 4.01 0.02
CA LYS A 509 -20.30 2.78 0.83
C LYS A 509 -18.96 2.51 1.51
N LYS A 510 -17.86 2.71 0.79
CA LYS A 510 -16.51 2.57 1.34
C LYS A 510 -16.21 3.62 2.41
N GLU A 511 -16.55 4.89 2.18
CA GLU A 511 -16.44 5.98 3.16
C GLU A 511 -17.16 5.61 4.46
N GLN A 512 -18.42 5.18 4.37
CA GLN A 512 -19.22 4.74 5.52
C GLN A 512 -18.59 3.54 6.25
N SER A 513 -18.09 2.55 5.51
CA SER A 513 -17.42 1.39 6.08
C SER A 513 -16.14 1.77 6.83
N GLU A 514 -15.30 2.65 6.28
CA GLU A 514 -14.08 3.12 6.95
C GLU A 514 -14.39 3.93 8.22
N LEU A 515 -15.39 4.82 8.18
CA LEU A 515 -15.85 5.56 9.36
C LEU A 515 -16.40 4.62 10.43
N ALA A 516 -17.16 3.59 10.05
CA ALA A 516 -17.66 2.57 10.97
C ALA A 516 -16.52 1.78 11.63
N ARG A 517 -15.42 1.50 10.92
CA ARG A 517 -14.22 0.86 11.50
C ARG A 517 -13.55 1.74 12.55
N LEU A 518 -13.47 3.05 12.34
CA LEU A 518 -12.96 3.99 13.34
C LEU A 518 -13.82 3.95 14.61
N GLN A 519 -15.14 3.95 14.46
CA GLN A 519 -16.05 3.84 15.60
C GLN A 519 -15.92 2.49 16.33
N ALA A 520 -15.79 1.39 15.58
CA ALA A 520 -15.56 0.06 16.16
C ALA A 520 -14.23 0.00 16.94
N LEU A 521 -13.17 0.65 16.43
CA LEU A 521 -11.88 0.76 17.11
C LEU A 521 -12.00 1.53 18.44
N LEU A 522 -12.71 2.66 18.46
CA LEU A 522 -12.95 3.40 19.69
C LEU A 522 -13.73 2.56 20.70
N ALA A 523 -14.81 1.90 20.24
CA ALA A 523 -15.62 1.02 21.09
C ALA A 523 -14.78 -0.11 21.69
N PHE A 524 -13.87 -0.69 20.90
CA PHE A 524 -12.90 -1.68 21.38
C PHE A 524 -11.99 -1.10 22.48
N PHE A 525 -11.38 0.07 22.26
CA PHE A 525 -10.49 0.69 23.25
C PHE A 525 -11.19 1.13 24.53
N THR A 526 -12.48 1.43 24.48
CA THR A 526 -13.31 1.76 25.65
C THR A 526 -14.08 0.58 26.20
N SER A 527 -13.79 -0.64 25.76
CA SER A 527 -14.52 -1.82 26.20
C SER A 527 -14.35 -2.05 27.71
N THR A 528 -15.42 -2.51 28.34
CA THR A 528 -15.40 -2.99 29.74
C THR A 528 -15.05 -4.48 29.83
N THR A 529 -14.92 -5.17 28.70
CA THR A 529 -14.49 -6.56 28.59
C THR A 529 -13.00 -6.66 28.27
N CYS A 530 -12.39 -7.82 28.54
CA CYS A 530 -10.97 -8.05 28.32
C CYS A 530 -10.53 -7.74 26.87
N LEU A 531 -9.59 -6.81 26.70
CA LEU A 531 -9.12 -6.37 25.37
C LEU A 531 -8.54 -7.52 24.55
N SER A 532 -7.74 -8.40 25.17
CA SER A 532 -7.16 -9.56 24.45
C SER A 532 -8.21 -10.57 24.01
N HIS A 533 -9.31 -10.70 24.77
CA HIS A 533 -10.42 -11.59 24.43
C HIS A 533 -11.25 -10.99 23.28
N GLU A 534 -11.63 -9.71 23.39
CA GLU A 534 -12.37 -9.02 22.32
C GLU A 534 -11.59 -8.98 21.01
N LEU A 535 -10.28 -8.75 21.06
CA LEU A 535 -9.44 -8.75 19.88
C LEU A 535 -9.40 -10.13 19.21
N ALA A 536 -9.30 -11.20 19.99
CA ALA A 536 -9.32 -12.57 19.46
C ALA A 536 -10.69 -12.90 18.84
N ARG A 537 -11.78 -12.60 19.55
CA ARG A 537 -13.16 -12.80 19.09
C ARG A 537 -13.45 -12.02 17.81
N TYR A 538 -12.91 -10.80 17.67
CA TYR A 538 -13.03 -9.99 16.45
C TYR A 538 -12.49 -10.71 15.21
N PHE A 539 -11.46 -11.55 15.36
CA PHE A 539 -10.89 -12.39 14.30
C PHE A 539 -11.36 -13.86 14.33
N ALA A 540 -12.52 -14.13 14.96
CA ALA A 540 -13.11 -15.47 15.10
C ALA A 540 -12.22 -16.48 15.85
N ASP A 541 -11.42 -16.01 16.81
CA ASP A 541 -10.73 -16.87 17.77
C ASP A 541 -11.52 -16.92 19.09
N ASP A 542 -12.44 -17.88 19.17
CA ASP A 542 -13.29 -18.12 20.34
C ASP A 542 -12.55 -18.87 21.47
N ALA A 543 -11.31 -19.31 21.25
CA ALA A 543 -10.54 -20.07 22.23
C ALA A 543 -9.78 -19.18 23.23
N ALA A 544 -9.79 -17.86 23.03
CA ALA A 544 -9.10 -16.90 23.90
C ALA A 544 -9.78 -16.80 25.28
N PRO A 545 -9.00 -16.70 26.38
CA PRO A 545 -9.56 -16.62 27.72
C PRO A 545 -10.40 -15.34 27.88
N GLU A 546 -11.60 -15.46 28.46
CA GLU A 546 -12.50 -14.32 28.75
C GLU A 546 -11.84 -13.24 29.60
N ARG A 547 -10.88 -13.62 30.45
CA ARG A 547 -10.03 -12.71 31.22
C ARG A 547 -8.57 -13.12 31.06
N CYS A 548 -7.78 -12.31 30.35
CA CYS A 548 -6.37 -12.60 30.13
C CYS A 548 -5.48 -12.33 31.36
N GLY A 549 -5.96 -11.50 32.31
CA GLY A 549 -5.22 -11.10 33.51
C GLY A 549 -4.12 -10.06 33.29
N HIS A 550 -3.84 -9.67 32.04
CA HIS A 550 -2.68 -8.85 31.68
C HIS A 550 -2.99 -7.66 30.75
N CYS A 551 -4.26 -7.38 30.45
CA CYS A 551 -4.65 -6.14 29.76
C CYS A 551 -5.16 -5.09 30.77
N SER A 552 -5.20 -3.82 30.37
CA SER A 552 -5.64 -2.71 31.24
C SER A 552 -7.04 -2.95 31.83
N VAL A 553 -7.98 -3.45 31.03
CA VAL A 553 -9.33 -3.79 31.54
C VAL A 553 -9.29 -4.89 32.60
N CYS A 554 -8.48 -5.94 32.42
CA CYS A 554 -8.32 -6.99 33.43
C CYS A 554 -7.67 -6.48 34.73
N ARG A 555 -6.87 -5.41 34.65
CA ARG A 555 -6.30 -4.69 35.79
C ARG A 555 -7.27 -3.69 36.44
N GLY A 556 -8.46 -3.48 35.88
CA GLY A 556 -9.42 -2.47 36.34
C GLY A 556 -9.17 -1.05 35.79
N GLU A 557 -8.25 -0.91 34.84
CA GLU A 557 -7.88 0.35 34.18
C GLU A 557 -8.69 0.50 32.87
N ILE A 558 -10.01 0.65 33.00
CA ILE A 558 -10.91 0.85 31.86
C ILE A 558 -10.74 2.29 31.34
N ALA A 559 -10.48 2.45 30.05
CA ALA A 559 -10.22 3.75 29.46
C ALA A 559 -11.51 4.56 29.27
N VAL A 560 -11.49 5.80 29.76
CA VAL A 560 -12.50 6.83 29.46
C VAL A 560 -11.82 7.90 28.62
N LEU A 561 -12.08 7.90 27.32
CA LEU A 561 -11.38 8.80 26.41
C LEU A 561 -11.78 10.26 26.65
N PRO A 562 -10.81 11.20 26.68
CA PRO A 562 -11.13 12.63 26.75
C PRO A 562 -12.07 13.02 25.61
N PRO A 563 -13.11 13.84 25.87
CA PRO A 563 -14.01 14.30 24.83
C PRO A 563 -13.23 15.12 23.79
N LEU A 564 -13.74 15.12 22.56
CA LEU A 564 -13.26 16.08 21.56
C LEU A 564 -13.57 17.48 22.09
N ALA A 565 -12.57 18.36 22.12
CA ALA A 565 -12.84 19.76 22.35
C ALA A 565 -13.73 20.24 21.19
N SER A 566 -14.86 20.87 21.49
CA SER A 566 -15.71 21.50 20.48
C SER A 566 -15.48 23.01 20.52
N PRO A 567 -14.44 23.55 19.84
CA PRO A 567 -14.42 24.97 19.56
C PRO A 567 -15.74 25.35 18.89
N GLY A 568 -16.27 26.55 19.18
CA GLY A 568 -17.44 27.03 18.46
C GLY A 568 -17.11 27.17 16.98
N LEU A 569 -18.00 26.69 16.10
CA LEU A 569 -17.86 26.96 14.67
C LEU A 569 -17.99 28.48 14.44
N PRO A 570 -17.24 29.04 13.48
CA PRO A 570 -17.39 30.44 13.08
C PRO A 570 -18.83 30.74 12.66
N ASN A 571 -19.25 32.00 12.84
CA ASN A 571 -20.52 32.47 12.31
C ASN A 571 -20.49 32.51 10.77
N GLU A 572 -21.65 32.76 10.15
CA GLU A 572 -21.78 32.84 8.68
C GLU A 572 -20.74 33.78 8.05
N HIS A 573 -20.53 34.95 8.65
CA HIS A 573 -19.56 35.93 8.13
C HIS A 573 -18.13 35.39 8.13
N GLY A 574 -17.73 34.69 9.20
CA GLY A 574 -16.43 34.04 9.30
C GLY A 574 -16.25 32.92 8.26
N LEU A 575 -17.28 32.09 8.06
CA LEU A 575 -17.25 31.05 7.02
C LEU A 575 -17.15 31.63 5.62
N ARG A 576 -17.91 32.68 5.31
CA ARG A 576 -17.81 33.38 4.03
C ARG A 576 -16.43 33.98 3.80
N ALA A 577 -15.87 34.65 4.82
CA ALA A 577 -14.52 35.21 4.75
C ALA A 577 -13.44 34.15 4.44
N TRP A 578 -13.64 32.91 4.89
CA TRP A 578 -12.74 31.79 4.60
C TRP A 578 -13.02 31.12 3.25
N CYS A 579 -14.28 30.92 2.88
CA CYS A 579 -14.67 30.16 1.68
C CYS A 579 -14.70 31.00 0.39
N ASP A 580 -15.19 32.23 0.43
CA ASP A 580 -15.39 33.07 -0.76
C ASP A 580 -14.10 33.31 -1.57
N PRO A 581 -12.91 33.49 -0.96
CA PRO A 581 -11.65 33.58 -1.72
C PRO A 581 -11.36 32.32 -2.54
N LEU A 582 -11.67 31.12 -2.01
CA LEU A 582 -11.51 29.88 -2.77
C LEU A 582 -12.53 29.80 -3.90
N ILE A 583 -13.80 30.13 -3.63
CA ILE A 583 -14.87 30.14 -4.63
C ILE A 583 -14.51 31.08 -5.79
N ALA A 584 -13.93 32.24 -5.50
CA ALA A 584 -13.49 33.18 -6.52
C ALA A 584 -12.38 32.61 -7.43
N LEU A 585 -11.53 31.73 -6.90
CA LEU A 585 -10.43 31.09 -7.64
C LEU A 585 -10.86 29.85 -8.43
N CYS A 586 -11.75 29.02 -7.87
CA CYS A 586 -12.16 27.76 -8.50
C CYS A 586 -13.48 27.84 -9.26
N HIS A 587 -14.27 28.91 -9.06
CA HIS A 587 -15.63 29.07 -9.57
C HIS A 587 -16.58 27.93 -9.19
N GLN A 588 -16.28 27.19 -8.11
CA GLN A 588 -17.09 26.08 -7.60
C GLN A 588 -17.56 26.39 -6.18
N ARG A 589 -18.84 26.12 -5.91
CA ARG A 589 -19.49 26.34 -4.61
C ARG A 589 -19.86 25.04 -3.90
N HIS A 590 -19.40 23.90 -4.41
CA HIS A 590 -19.80 22.59 -3.90
C HIS A 590 -19.40 22.41 -2.42
N PRO A 591 -20.34 22.08 -1.51
CA PRO A 591 -20.08 22.05 -0.07
C PRO A 591 -18.91 21.15 0.33
N ARG A 592 -18.77 19.97 -0.28
CA ARG A 592 -17.64 19.06 0.02
C ARG A 592 -16.28 19.65 -0.33
N ILE A 593 -16.17 20.49 -1.38
CA ILE A 593 -14.90 21.12 -1.78
C ILE A 593 -14.50 22.16 -0.72
N LEU A 594 -15.45 22.99 -0.30
CA LEU A 594 -15.24 24.01 0.74
C LEU A 594 -14.93 23.35 2.09
N THR A 595 -15.64 22.28 2.44
CA THR A 595 -15.39 21.53 3.68
C THR A 595 -14.00 20.91 3.69
N ARG A 596 -13.57 20.27 2.59
CA ARG A 596 -12.20 19.73 2.46
C ARG A 596 -11.15 20.84 2.63
N PHE A 597 -11.38 22.01 2.05
CA PHE A 597 -10.51 23.18 2.22
C PHE A 597 -10.41 23.64 3.68
N LEU A 598 -11.54 23.85 4.36
CA LEU A 598 -11.58 24.26 5.76
C LEU A 598 -10.96 23.22 6.70
N CYS A 599 -11.13 21.93 6.43
CA CYS A 599 -10.55 20.83 7.22
C CYS A 599 -9.08 20.53 6.85
N GLY A 600 -8.46 21.29 5.94
CA GLY A 600 -7.05 21.11 5.56
C GLY A 600 -6.78 19.89 4.67
N ILE A 601 -7.83 19.33 4.06
CA ILE A 601 -7.77 18.18 3.17
C ILE A 601 -7.32 18.66 1.80
N ALA A 602 -6.03 18.48 1.49
CA ALA A 602 -5.49 18.82 0.19
C ALA A 602 -6.09 17.96 -0.94
N THR A 603 -6.51 18.60 -2.01
CA THR A 603 -7.02 18.02 -3.25
C THR A 603 -6.14 18.48 -4.43
N PRO A 604 -6.21 17.82 -5.60
CA PRO A 604 -5.50 18.30 -6.78
C PRO A 604 -5.90 19.75 -7.15
N LEU A 605 -7.19 20.08 -7.06
CA LEU A 605 -7.70 21.45 -7.27
C LEU A 605 -7.06 22.47 -6.32
N THR A 606 -7.12 22.21 -5.01
CA THR A 606 -6.59 23.15 -3.99
C THR A 606 -5.08 23.29 -4.07
N THR A 607 -4.37 22.22 -4.47
CA THR A 607 -2.91 22.27 -4.70
C THR A 607 -2.57 23.14 -5.91
N ARG A 608 -3.28 22.95 -7.05
CA ARG A 608 -3.09 23.74 -8.27
C ARG A 608 -3.34 25.23 -8.06
N LEU A 609 -4.36 25.55 -7.26
CA LEU A 609 -4.75 26.94 -6.94
C LEU A 609 -3.91 27.57 -5.81
N LYS A 610 -2.93 26.85 -5.25
CA LYS A 610 -2.18 27.26 -4.05
C LYS A 610 -3.10 27.68 -2.90
N ALA A 611 -4.23 27.00 -2.76
CA ALA A 611 -5.25 27.34 -1.77
C ALA A 611 -4.73 27.22 -0.32
N ARG A 612 -3.62 26.51 -0.09
CA ARG A 612 -2.95 26.43 1.22
C ARG A 612 -2.50 27.79 1.75
N ASP A 613 -2.26 28.74 0.86
CA ASP A 613 -1.85 30.10 1.23
C ASP A 613 -3.04 30.99 1.61
N LEU A 614 -4.28 30.51 1.41
CA LEU A 614 -5.49 31.21 1.79
C LEU A 614 -5.78 31.03 3.28
N ALA A 615 -6.27 32.09 3.93
CA ALA A 615 -6.53 32.11 5.37
C ALA A 615 -7.45 30.99 5.86
N GLY A 616 -8.41 30.55 5.04
CA GLY A 616 -9.38 29.52 5.42
C GLY A 616 -8.85 28.08 5.41
N PHE A 617 -7.70 27.80 4.79
CA PHE A 617 -7.21 26.43 4.64
C PHE A 617 -6.83 25.84 6.00
N GLY A 618 -7.47 24.72 6.37
CA GLY A 618 -7.15 24.00 7.61
C GLY A 618 -7.60 24.66 8.91
N GLN A 619 -8.37 25.76 8.87
CA GLN A 619 -8.87 26.44 10.08
C GLN A 619 -9.77 25.55 10.94
N LEU A 620 -10.40 24.54 10.33
CA LEU A 620 -11.28 23.58 11.01
C LEU A 620 -10.73 22.15 10.93
N ALA A 621 -9.40 21.98 10.82
CA ALA A 621 -8.76 20.66 10.72
C ALA A 621 -9.01 19.76 11.95
N ASP A 622 -9.23 20.36 13.12
CA ASP A 622 -9.52 19.68 14.39
C ASP A 622 -11.03 19.47 14.63
N HIS A 623 -11.90 19.86 13.70
CA HIS A 623 -13.35 19.65 13.79
C HIS A 623 -13.78 18.38 13.03
N PRO A 624 -14.86 17.69 13.48
CA PRO A 624 -15.43 16.59 12.72
C PRO A 624 -15.91 17.09 11.35
N PHE A 625 -15.43 16.45 10.28
CA PHE A 625 -15.74 16.87 8.91
C PHE A 625 -17.25 16.92 8.65
N ALA A 626 -18.02 15.98 9.19
CA ALA A 626 -19.47 15.92 9.03
C ALA A 626 -20.19 17.16 9.62
N GLU A 627 -19.71 17.68 10.75
CA GLU A 627 -20.27 18.89 11.36
C GLU A 627 -19.96 20.13 10.52
N VAL A 628 -18.71 20.24 10.04
CA VAL A 628 -18.31 21.33 9.12
C VAL A 628 -19.13 21.26 7.83
N LEU A 629 -19.30 20.07 7.26
CA LEU A 629 -20.07 19.84 6.04
C LEU A 629 -21.53 20.28 6.20
N ALA A 630 -22.16 19.97 7.33
CA ALA A 630 -23.54 20.36 7.59
C ALA A 630 -23.71 21.89 7.57
N VAL A 631 -22.82 22.62 8.25
CA VAL A 631 -22.90 24.10 8.30
C VAL A 631 -22.55 24.73 6.95
N VAL A 632 -21.51 24.21 6.27
CA VAL A 632 -21.15 24.67 4.93
C VAL A 632 -22.26 24.40 3.92
N SER A 633 -22.94 23.26 4.00
CA SER A 633 -24.04 22.91 3.08
C SER A 633 -25.28 23.78 3.29
N ALA A 634 -25.54 24.21 4.53
CA ALA A 634 -26.60 25.18 4.82
C ALA A 634 -26.30 26.56 4.21
N LEU A 635 -25.02 26.94 4.14
CA LEU A 635 -24.56 28.22 3.63
C LEU A 635 -24.38 28.26 2.10
N TYR A 636 -23.89 27.15 1.54
CA TYR A 636 -23.61 26.95 0.11
C TYR A 636 -24.29 25.65 -0.35
N PRO A 637 -25.60 25.65 -0.61
CA PRO A 637 -26.29 24.45 -1.07
C PRO A 637 -25.72 23.99 -2.41
N ALA A 638 -25.65 22.66 -2.61
CA ALA A 638 -25.30 22.11 -3.92
C ALA A 638 -26.38 22.52 -4.94
N GLU A 639 -25.95 23.00 -6.11
CA GLU A 639 -26.86 23.22 -7.24
C GLU A 639 -27.38 21.84 -7.69
N SER A 640 -28.71 21.70 -7.76
CA SER A 640 -29.43 20.45 -8.02
C SER A 640 -29.18 19.87 -9.40
#